data_AF-A0A1Z9QG73-F1
#
_entry.id   AF-A0A1Z9QG73-F1
#
_cell.length_a   1.000
_cell.length_b   1.000
_cell.length_c   1.000
_cell.angle_alpha   90.00
_cell.angle_beta   90.00
_cell.angle_gamma   90.00
#
_symmetry.space_group_name_H-M   'P 1'
#
loop_
_entity.id
_entity.type
_entity.pdbx_description
1 polymer ?
#
loop_
_entity_poly.entity_id
_entity_poly.type
_entity_poly.pdbx_seq_one_letter_code
_entity_poly.pdbx_strand_id
1 'polypeptide(L)'
;MNDHGSTRNDDRTALDGRSQVTAEPEATTTTTVIESPDAITGISWRRVYECPSPTAFRARHRERPEERGWIALDRTFTERLESAPVFEPDFAPEIGSLPLVDAMVFLLAATRTDPPGRIGHVAARTAARFSGRATVRMTGAPLHAGEQVVERVVDRLLEIHRVLAPEAAAPEFEIAIPREGVGDSHALAAGIACVLALFGCRCRASTAATGGYDPVTGRFRPVPAATLGAKLAAASRWGLRRIMVVEGQAFDGINDLLPVSGHGGPPGSPASPGSWVWRGIELRALPADPAALPIRVVEEIAQAPRVDVLRQALGLYDRHVARNLGTTLEAVHEATAAFLPARFDVEVARRCDGGGERDGIGEGSNQDEGIDSILALMAADIRSRKNLHAGRSEEASAWFEIAKRFRGRDDLPDGVLGDHLLYEQAAHRAVIAIDQGVLEDDGTGTGPHAVLEDRLTDLDRRWCTTNQSMQRIFLANTRARQRLYLGRLELDVGRCEAALADCLAHESRWASLLETYAGRRLRLGNTNLRRQENFWIEHLVTFAMLQDPRGFDRLAWRPDRRPLEGLLQARTPWMERNEGEAADDSAHADPGAYDLLALLQWHWLAAGGATPDQLRAAAGRLLELAAAARTGEPPHPLPAIAGWLLRLDADGVLDRPALHRILIEAVRAHVIPAVGSPDPGAGSIQRVLAHRSARILDLEGVSNGAGGGWAETVSTVLRPASLERYLHRIIEDPELVLARCPY
;
A
#
# COMPACT_ATOMS: atom_id res chain seq x y z
N MET A 1 -32.35 -25.94 48.36
CA MET A 1 -31.80 -25.44 49.64
C MET A 1 -31.52 -23.96 49.42
N ASN A 2 -32.56 -23.12 49.33
CA ASN A 2 -33.41 -22.56 50.40
C ASN A 2 -32.60 -21.70 51.37
N ASP A 3 -32.77 -20.37 51.35
CA ASP A 3 -33.72 -19.64 52.22
C ASP A 3 -33.84 -18.16 51.77
N HIS A 4 -35.06 -17.71 51.42
CA HIS A 4 -35.95 -16.77 52.17
C HIS A 4 -35.71 -15.29 51.80
N GLY A 5 -36.65 -14.46 51.34
CA GLY A 5 -38.11 -14.52 51.25
C GLY A 5 -38.77 -13.38 52.05
N SER A 6 -39.50 -12.47 51.36
CA SER A 6 -40.67 -11.66 51.84
C SER A 6 -40.46 -10.57 52.92
N THR A 7 -41.22 -9.47 53.05
CA THR A 7 -42.53 -8.99 52.52
C THR A 7 -42.76 -7.51 52.94
N ARG A 8 -43.62 -6.78 52.18
CA ARG A 8 -44.65 -5.73 52.53
C ARG A 8 -44.58 -4.54 51.56
N ASN A 9 -45.47 -4.39 50.56
CA ASN A 9 -46.90 -4.03 50.55
C ASN A 9 -47.29 -2.82 51.42
N ASP A 10 -47.74 -1.74 50.77
CA ASP A 10 -49.12 -1.25 50.93
C ASP A 10 -49.57 -0.31 49.79
N ASP A 11 -50.84 -0.48 49.45
CA ASP A 11 -51.64 0.09 48.36
C ASP A 11 -51.88 1.62 48.43
N ARG A 12 -52.10 2.22 47.24
CA ARG A 12 -53.24 3.12 46.97
C ARG A 12 -53.51 3.32 45.47
N THR A 13 -54.57 2.67 45.00
CA THR A 13 -55.48 3.07 43.90
C THR A 13 -56.03 4.49 44.11
N ALA A 14 -56.54 5.27 43.16
CA ALA A 14 -56.72 5.26 41.71
C ALA A 14 -57.03 6.72 41.30
N LEU A 15 -56.82 7.12 40.04
CA LEU A 15 -57.78 7.88 39.21
C LEU A 15 -57.17 8.38 37.89
N ASP A 16 -57.99 8.17 36.86
CA ASP A 16 -57.93 8.58 35.46
C ASP A 16 -57.31 9.94 35.11
N GLY A 17 -56.76 9.98 33.90
CA GLY A 17 -56.99 11.12 32.99
C GLY A 17 -55.74 11.73 32.35
N ARG A 18 -55.50 11.36 31.09
CA ARG A 18 -54.86 12.14 30.00
C ARG A 18 -53.87 13.25 30.43
N SER A 19 -52.58 13.05 30.17
CA SER A 19 -51.61 14.14 29.97
C SER A 19 -50.59 13.68 28.93
N GLN A 20 -50.68 14.21 27.72
CA GLN A 20 -49.71 15.15 27.16
C GLN A 20 -48.28 14.61 27.22
N VAL A 21 -47.84 14.11 26.05
CA VAL A 21 -46.44 13.93 25.69
C VAL A 21 -45.79 15.31 25.75
N THR A 22 -45.21 15.67 26.88
CA THR A 22 -44.19 16.72 26.96
C THR A 22 -42.87 16.10 26.53
N ALA A 23 -42.42 16.50 25.35
CA ALA A 23 -41.06 16.30 24.89
C ALA A 23 -40.08 16.79 25.96
N GLU A 24 -39.27 15.88 26.50
CA GLU A 24 -38.06 16.27 27.20
C GLU A 24 -37.12 16.97 26.20
N PRO A 25 -36.52 18.11 26.55
CA PRO A 25 -35.69 18.85 25.62
C PRO A 25 -34.45 18.03 25.32
N GLU A 26 -34.19 17.82 24.02
CA GLU A 26 -32.89 17.42 23.51
C GLU A 26 -31.82 18.23 24.24
N ALA A 27 -30.99 17.54 25.03
CA ALA A 27 -29.79 18.11 25.61
C ALA A 27 -28.90 18.52 24.44
N THR A 28 -29.07 19.76 23.99
CA THR A 28 -28.19 20.43 23.07
C THR A 28 -26.86 20.51 23.79
N THR A 29 -25.92 19.63 23.41
CA THR A 29 -24.52 19.68 23.82
C THR A 29 -24.03 21.08 23.48
N THR A 30 -24.10 21.97 24.46
CA THR A 30 -23.73 23.36 24.30
C THR A 30 -22.22 23.36 24.25
N THR A 31 -21.69 23.51 23.04
CA THR A 31 -20.26 23.59 22.74
C THR A 31 -19.63 24.63 23.66
N THR A 32 -18.96 24.17 24.71
CA THR A 32 -18.28 25.05 25.65
C THR A 32 -16.99 25.49 24.99
N VAL A 33 -17.03 26.69 24.38
CA VAL A 33 -15.85 27.38 23.84
C VAL A 33 -14.94 27.72 25.01
N ILE A 34 -13.90 26.92 25.23
CA ILE A 34 -12.83 27.26 26.17
C ILE A 34 -11.81 28.09 25.40
N GLU A 35 -11.80 29.40 25.64
CA GLU A 35 -10.80 30.32 25.13
C GLU A 35 -9.42 29.96 25.71
N SER A 36 -8.42 29.70 24.86
CA SER A 36 -7.02 29.61 25.29
C SER A 36 -6.17 30.38 24.28
N PRO A 37 -5.29 31.25 24.78
CA PRO A 37 -3.84 30.99 24.87
C PRO A 37 -3.37 31.30 26.29
N ASP A 38 -3.48 30.29 27.15
CA ASP A 38 -3.16 30.30 28.58
C ASP A 38 -3.83 31.43 29.39
N ALA A 39 -4.33 31.08 30.57
CA ALA A 39 -4.82 32.04 31.57
C ALA A 39 -3.79 33.13 31.94
N ILE A 40 -2.55 33.01 31.46
CA ILE A 40 -1.38 33.85 31.70
C ILE A 40 -1.34 35.09 30.78
N THR A 41 -1.83 35.03 29.53
CA THR A 41 -1.66 36.17 28.58
C THR A 41 -2.91 37.03 28.40
N GLY A 42 -4.11 36.48 28.60
CA GLY A 42 -5.39 37.19 28.43
C GLY A 42 -5.74 37.61 27.00
N ILE A 43 -4.98 37.19 25.97
CA ILE A 43 -5.21 37.53 24.56
C ILE A 43 -5.73 36.28 23.86
N SER A 44 -6.85 36.28 23.13
CA SER A 44 -7.36 35.07 22.45
C SER A 44 -6.64 34.71 21.14
N TRP A 45 -6.55 33.42 20.75
CA TRP A 45 -6.01 33.01 19.44
C TRP A 45 -6.69 33.69 18.26
N ARG A 46 -8.01 33.92 18.37
CA ARG A 46 -8.78 34.69 17.39
C ARG A 46 -8.17 36.08 17.18
N ARG A 47 -7.91 36.81 18.28
CA ARG A 47 -7.33 38.15 18.25
C ARG A 47 -5.90 38.17 17.70
N VAL A 48 -5.12 37.12 17.98
CA VAL A 48 -3.78 36.92 17.39
C VAL A 48 -3.87 36.81 15.87
N TYR A 49 -4.70 35.91 15.35
CA TYR A 49 -4.80 35.66 13.91
C TYR A 49 -5.61 36.71 13.14
N GLU A 50 -6.36 37.57 13.83
CA GLU A 50 -6.96 38.77 13.23
C GLU A 50 -5.89 39.79 12.81
N CYS A 51 -4.70 39.75 13.42
CA CYS A 51 -3.57 40.57 13.01
C CYS A 51 -3.12 40.20 11.58
N PRO A 52 -2.84 41.20 10.72
CA PRO A 52 -2.49 40.94 9.32
C PRO A 52 -1.08 40.32 9.14
N SER A 53 -0.19 40.54 10.13
CA SER A 53 1.20 40.10 10.17
C SER A 53 1.75 40.17 11.61
N PRO A 54 2.87 39.47 11.93
CA PRO A 54 3.54 39.59 13.23
C PRO A 54 3.94 41.02 13.58
N THR A 55 4.30 41.84 12.59
CA THR A 55 4.69 43.25 12.79
C THR A 55 3.59 44.11 13.42
N ALA A 56 2.33 43.68 13.33
CA ALA A 56 1.20 44.35 13.98
C ALA A 56 1.20 44.18 15.52
N PHE A 57 1.89 43.18 16.08
CA PHE A 57 1.95 42.96 17.53
C PHE A 57 2.57 44.15 18.27
N ARG A 58 3.60 44.78 17.69
CA ARG A 58 4.21 45.99 18.25
C ARG A 58 3.24 47.17 18.27
N ALA A 59 2.40 47.33 17.25
CA ALA A 59 1.36 48.35 17.23
C ALA A 59 0.30 48.08 18.32
N ARG A 60 -0.13 46.83 18.48
CA ARG A 60 -1.08 46.43 19.54
C ARG A 60 -0.54 46.68 20.94
N HIS A 61 0.71 46.31 21.20
CA HIS A 61 1.36 46.58 22.49
C HIS A 61 1.55 48.09 22.73
N ARG A 62 1.79 48.91 21.70
CA ARG A 62 1.84 50.38 21.86
C ARG A 62 0.48 50.97 22.20
N GLU A 63 -0.59 50.46 21.62
CA GLU A 63 -1.97 50.87 21.92
C GLU A 63 -2.38 50.48 23.34
N ARG A 64 -1.91 49.31 23.82
CA ARG A 64 -2.22 48.73 25.13
C ARG A 64 -0.98 48.11 25.78
N PRO A 65 -0.10 48.91 26.41
CA PRO A 65 1.14 48.42 27.02
C PRO A 65 0.95 47.42 28.16
N GLU A 66 -0.23 47.41 28.78
CA GLU A 66 -0.64 46.46 29.79
C GLU A 66 -0.81 45.03 29.24
N GLU A 67 -1.08 44.87 27.94
CA GLU A 67 -1.23 43.57 27.28
C GLU A 67 0.15 42.96 26.93
N ARG A 68 0.98 42.72 27.96
CA ARG A 68 2.36 42.21 27.80
C ARG A 68 2.43 40.83 27.11
N GLY A 69 1.31 40.12 27.00
CA GLY A 69 1.19 38.86 26.26
C GLY A 69 1.56 38.95 24.78
N TRP A 70 1.48 40.13 24.15
CA TRP A 70 1.94 40.33 22.76
C TRP A 70 3.44 40.08 22.58
N ILE A 71 4.24 40.30 23.64
CA ILE A 71 5.69 40.04 23.63
C ILE A 71 5.94 38.52 23.64
N ALA A 72 5.22 37.77 24.49
CA ALA A 72 5.31 36.31 24.54
C ALA A 72 4.88 35.67 23.22
N LEU A 73 3.80 36.18 22.62
CA LEU A 73 3.33 35.75 21.30
C LEU A 73 4.36 36.03 20.20
N ASP A 74 4.96 37.23 20.16
CA ASP A 74 6.00 37.56 19.19
C ASP A 74 7.20 36.59 19.28
N ARG A 75 7.69 36.33 20.49
CA ARG A 75 8.78 35.35 20.73
C ARG A 75 8.40 33.95 20.25
N THR A 76 7.17 33.52 20.56
CA THR A 76 6.63 32.23 20.11
C THR A 76 6.58 32.11 18.59
N PHE A 77 6.07 33.13 17.90
CA PHE A 77 6.00 33.12 16.43
C PHE A 77 7.38 33.27 15.79
N THR A 78 8.29 34.04 16.40
CA THR A 78 9.70 34.15 15.98
C THR A 78 10.36 32.78 15.96
N GLU A 79 10.19 31.98 17.02
CA GLU A 79 10.69 30.60 17.09
C GLU A 79 10.04 29.70 16.04
N ARG A 80 8.71 29.77 15.85
CA ARG A 80 7.98 28.91 14.90
C ARG A 80 8.15 29.31 13.44
N LEU A 81 8.51 30.56 13.15
CA LEU A 81 8.72 31.08 11.81
C LEU A 81 10.20 31.22 11.45
N GLU A 82 11.12 30.97 12.39
CA GLU A 82 12.56 31.24 12.26
C GLU A 82 12.82 32.64 11.68
N SER A 83 12.08 33.63 12.16
CA SER A 83 12.14 35.02 11.71
C SER A 83 12.90 35.90 12.70
N ALA A 84 13.19 37.15 12.33
CA ALA A 84 13.64 38.15 13.28
C ALA A 84 12.45 38.57 14.18
N PRO A 85 12.66 38.75 15.50
CA PRO A 85 11.58 39.16 16.38
C PRO A 85 11.16 40.61 16.12
N VAL A 86 9.88 40.88 16.34
CA VAL A 86 9.33 42.24 16.20
C VAL A 86 9.63 43.05 17.47
N PHE A 87 9.78 42.43 18.64
CA PHE A 87 10.35 43.09 19.82
C PHE A 87 11.85 42.78 19.93
N GLU A 88 12.64 43.74 20.38
CA GLU A 88 14.07 43.50 20.62
C GLU A 88 14.24 42.43 21.71
N PRO A 89 15.22 41.52 21.62
CA PRO A 89 15.41 40.46 22.61
C PRO A 89 15.55 40.96 24.05
N ASP A 90 16.18 42.12 24.24
CA ASP A 90 16.39 42.77 25.54
C ASP A 90 15.16 43.53 26.05
N PHE A 91 14.10 43.64 25.23
CA PHE A 91 12.84 44.28 25.62
C PHE A 91 11.98 43.31 26.45
N ALA A 92 11.86 43.58 27.75
CA ALA A 92 11.19 42.72 28.74
C ALA A 92 11.75 41.28 28.75
N PRO A 93 13.04 41.09 29.11
CA PRO A 93 13.73 39.79 29.01
C PRO A 93 13.05 38.68 29.83
N GLU A 94 12.32 39.04 30.89
CA GLU A 94 11.59 38.12 31.75
C GLU A 94 10.40 37.38 31.09
N ILE A 95 9.94 37.82 29.90
CA ILE A 95 8.76 37.24 29.23
C ILE A 95 9.17 36.16 28.21
N GLY A 96 9.21 34.89 28.58
CA GLY A 96 9.53 33.80 27.65
C GLY A 96 8.54 33.60 26.48
N SER A 97 8.89 32.72 25.54
CA SER A 97 7.95 32.18 24.56
C SER A 97 6.92 31.26 25.23
N LEU A 98 5.76 31.13 24.58
CA LEU A 98 4.70 30.23 25.01
C LEU A 98 4.95 28.83 24.44
N PRO A 99 4.72 27.77 25.22
CA PRO A 99 4.86 26.40 24.72
C PRO A 99 3.75 26.10 23.70
N LEU A 100 4.12 25.99 22.43
CA LEU A 100 3.27 25.41 21.39
C LEU A 100 3.55 23.92 21.25
N VAL A 101 2.53 23.17 20.87
CA VAL A 101 2.64 21.73 20.64
C VAL A 101 3.56 21.46 19.46
N ASP A 102 4.40 20.43 19.59
CA ASP A 102 5.37 20.02 18.57
C ASP A 102 4.70 19.77 17.20
N ALA A 103 3.58 19.06 17.18
CA ALA A 103 2.79 18.77 15.98
C ALA A 103 1.80 19.89 15.61
N MET A 104 2.26 21.14 15.65
CA MET A 104 1.51 22.31 15.17
C MET A 104 1.88 22.65 13.72
N VAL A 105 0.87 22.91 12.89
CA VAL A 105 1.01 23.27 11.47
C VAL A 105 0.18 24.52 11.20
N PHE A 106 0.74 25.49 10.48
CA PHE A 106 -0.04 26.65 10.07
C PHE A 106 -1.06 26.25 8.98
N LEU A 107 -2.30 26.69 9.14
CA LEU A 107 -3.32 26.56 8.09
C LEU A 107 -3.49 27.89 7.37
N LEU A 108 -3.85 27.83 6.09
CA LEU A 108 -4.07 29.01 5.26
C LEU A 108 -5.55 29.12 4.87
N ALA A 109 -6.17 30.23 5.26
CA ALA A 109 -7.57 30.54 4.95
C ALA A 109 -7.64 31.64 3.89
N ALA A 110 -8.49 31.45 2.88
CA ALA A 110 -8.81 32.51 1.94
C ALA A 110 -9.95 33.38 2.52
N THR A 111 -9.73 34.68 2.63
CA THR A 111 -10.73 35.65 3.12
C THR A 111 -10.85 36.81 2.15
N ARG A 112 -12.06 37.38 2.02
CA ARG A 112 -12.35 38.55 1.16
C ARG A 112 -12.07 39.90 1.85
N THR A 113 -11.44 39.88 3.03
CA THR A 113 -11.04 41.10 3.73
C THR A 113 -9.85 41.77 3.08
N ASP A 114 -9.60 43.03 3.38
CA ASP A 114 -8.33 43.70 3.09
C ASP A 114 -7.41 43.67 4.33
N PRO A 115 -6.18 43.14 4.25
CA PRO A 115 -5.61 42.38 3.13
C PRO A 115 -6.27 40.98 2.98
N PRO A 116 -6.24 40.36 1.79
CA PRO A 116 -6.87 39.06 1.54
C PRO A 116 -6.12 37.91 2.21
N GLY A 117 -6.88 36.90 2.62
CA GLY A 117 -6.39 35.71 3.30
C GLY A 117 -5.97 35.93 4.76
N ARG A 118 -5.96 34.85 5.54
CA ARG A 118 -5.50 34.82 6.93
C ARG A 118 -4.78 33.50 7.20
N ILE A 119 -3.97 33.47 8.24
CA ILE A 119 -3.42 32.22 8.77
C ILE A 119 -4.21 31.80 10.01
N GLY A 120 -4.10 30.53 10.35
CA GLY A 120 -4.45 29.97 11.65
C GLY A 120 -3.51 28.84 11.97
N HIS A 121 -3.88 27.94 12.87
CA HIS A 121 -3.12 26.71 13.07
C HIS A 121 -4.01 25.51 13.38
N VAL A 122 -3.46 24.33 13.10
CA VAL A 122 -3.91 23.06 13.66
C VAL A 122 -2.78 22.51 14.51
N ALA A 123 -3.07 22.12 15.74
CA ALA A 123 -2.15 21.43 16.63
C ALA A 123 -2.75 20.09 17.03
N ALA A 124 -1.92 19.05 17.07
CA ALA A 124 -2.34 17.72 17.52
C ALA A 124 -1.44 17.23 18.66
N ARG A 125 -2.03 16.62 19.69
CA ARG A 125 -1.33 16.00 20.81
C ARG A 125 -1.60 14.51 20.82
N THR A 126 -0.59 13.71 21.11
CA THR A 126 -0.79 12.28 21.36
C THR A 126 -1.68 12.11 22.59
N ALA A 127 -2.80 11.39 22.45
CA ALA A 127 -3.72 11.16 23.58
C ALA A 127 -3.13 10.14 24.56
N ALA A 128 -3.29 10.39 25.86
CA ALA A 128 -2.82 9.50 26.92
C ALA A 128 -3.74 8.28 27.18
N ARG A 129 -4.96 8.28 26.61
CA ARG A 129 -5.97 7.22 26.82
C ARG A 129 -6.71 6.89 25.53
N PHE A 130 -7.14 5.63 25.39
CA PHE A 130 -7.91 5.16 24.25
C PHE A 130 -9.38 5.61 24.38
N SER A 131 -9.74 6.74 23.78
CA SER A 131 -11.13 7.25 23.69
C SER A 131 -11.89 6.73 22.47
N GLY A 132 -11.22 6.01 21.56
CA GLY A 132 -11.79 5.50 20.31
C GLY A 132 -12.08 6.56 19.24
N ARG A 133 -12.13 7.86 19.59
CA ARG A 133 -12.35 9.01 18.67
C ARG A 133 -11.39 10.15 18.97
N ALA A 134 -11.04 10.91 17.93
CA ALA A 134 -10.33 12.18 18.10
C ALA A 134 -11.22 13.18 18.85
N THR A 135 -10.62 13.90 19.78
CA THR A 135 -11.24 15.08 20.39
C THR A 135 -10.77 16.31 19.63
N VAL A 136 -11.69 17.17 19.22
CA VAL A 136 -11.36 18.40 18.48
C VAL A 136 -11.83 19.60 19.30
N ARG A 137 -10.89 20.49 19.62
CA ARG A 137 -11.16 21.75 20.31
C ARG A 137 -10.99 22.91 19.34
N MET A 138 -12.03 23.71 19.15
CA MET A 138 -12.00 24.92 18.33
C MET A 138 -11.73 26.14 19.23
N THR A 139 -10.47 26.59 19.28
CA THR A 139 -10.05 27.77 20.06
C THR A 139 -9.96 28.99 19.12
N GLY A 140 -11.11 29.54 18.73
CA GLY A 140 -11.20 30.62 17.74
C GLY A 140 -12.62 30.86 17.29
N ALA A 141 -12.82 31.24 16.03
CA ALA A 141 -14.15 31.26 15.43
C ALA A 141 -14.57 29.86 14.95
N PRO A 142 -15.88 29.53 14.92
CA PRO A 142 -16.34 28.20 14.49
C PRO A 142 -16.06 27.95 13.01
N LEU A 143 -15.77 26.70 12.67
CA LEU A 143 -15.58 26.23 11.29
C LEU A 143 -16.69 25.24 10.95
N HIS A 144 -17.55 25.58 10.00
CA HIS A 144 -18.69 24.73 9.66
C HIS A 144 -18.21 23.38 9.11
N ALA A 145 -18.69 22.27 9.69
CA ALA A 145 -18.25 20.90 9.42
C ALA A 145 -16.74 20.63 9.68
N GLY A 146 -16.04 21.54 10.36
CA GLY A 146 -14.59 21.44 10.59
C GLY A 146 -14.19 20.20 11.41
N GLU A 147 -14.96 19.89 12.46
CA GLU A 147 -14.76 18.71 13.32
C GLU A 147 -14.98 17.41 12.54
N GLN A 148 -16.08 17.30 11.79
CA GLN A 148 -16.40 16.11 10.99
C GLN A 148 -15.33 15.78 9.94
N VAL A 149 -14.74 16.81 9.31
CA VAL A 149 -13.64 16.62 8.37
C VAL A 149 -12.40 16.08 9.07
N VAL A 150 -12.06 16.60 10.24
CA VAL A 150 -10.90 16.17 11.03
C VAL A 150 -11.08 14.74 11.54
N GLU A 151 -12.26 14.42 12.10
CA GLU A 151 -12.61 13.06 12.52
C GLU A 151 -12.41 12.05 11.38
N ARG A 152 -12.94 12.35 10.18
CA ARG A 152 -12.78 11.47 9.01
C ARG A 152 -11.32 11.30 8.57
N VAL A 153 -10.52 12.37 8.62
CA VAL A 153 -9.09 12.31 8.32
C VAL A 153 -8.35 11.46 9.36
N VAL A 154 -8.68 11.62 10.64
CA VAL A 154 -8.06 10.86 11.74
C VAL A 154 -8.42 9.39 11.67
N ASP A 155 -9.70 9.06 11.48
CA ASP A 155 -10.15 7.68 11.35
C ASP A 155 -9.41 6.97 10.23
N ARG A 156 -9.28 7.65 9.08
CA ARG A 156 -8.55 7.11 7.93
C ARG A 156 -7.07 6.90 8.23
N LEU A 157 -6.40 7.88 8.84
CA LEU A 157 -4.97 7.77 9.18
C LEU A 157 -4.68 6.74 10.28
N LEU A 158 -5.55 6.60 11.29
CA LEU A 158 -5.43 5.58 12.33
C LEU A 158 -5.59 4.16 11.77
N GLU A 159 -6.53 3.97 10.84
CA GLU A 159 -6.72 2.70 10.14
C GLU A 159 -5.43 2.27 9.40
N ILE A 160 -4.68 3.22 8.87
CA ILE A 160 -3.38 2.98 8.24
C ILE A 160 -2.31 2.72 9.31
N HIS A 161 -2.18 3.61 10.29
CA HIS A 161 -1.10 3.57 11.28
C HIS A 161 -1.16 2.34 12.20
N ARG A 162 -2.37 1.90 12.57
CA ARG A 162 -2.58 0.75 13.47
C ARG A 162 -2.14 -0.60 12.91
N VAL A 163 -1.80 -0.67 11.63
CA VAL A 163 -1.20 -1.86 11.01
C VAL A 163 0.14 -2.19 11.65
N LEU A 164 0.95 -1.18 11.95
CA LEU A 164 2.25 -1.35 12.60
C LEU A 164 2.26 -0.89 14.06
N ALA A 165 1.28 -0.08 14.48
CA ALA A 165 1.13 0.38 15.87
C ALA A 165 -0.33 0.19 16.36
N PRO A 166 -0.77 -1.05 16.63
CA PRO A 166 -2.17 -1.36 16.94
C PRO A 166 -2.71 -0.62 18.16
N GLU A 167 -1.85 -0.26 19.11
CA GLU A 167 -2.19 0.45 20.34
C GLU A 167 -2.26 1.98 20.19
N ALA A 168 -2.02 2.52 18.98
CA ALA A 168 -2.04 3.96 18.76
C ALA A 168 -3.43 4.56 19.07
N ALA A 169 -3.44 5.58 19.94
CA ALA A 169 -4.62 6.36 20.28
C ALA A 169 -4.85 7.49 19.26
N ALA A 170 -6.11 7.89 19.10
CA ALA A 170 -6.45 9.05 18.28
C ALA A 170 -5.88 10.33 18.91
N PRO A 171 -5.18 11.19 18.14
CA PRO A 171 -4.69 12.45 18.68
C PRO A 171 -5.81 13.40 19.11
N GLU A 172 -5.51 14.27 20.07
CA GLU A 172 -6.36 15.40 20.47
C GLU A 172 -5.98 16.64 19.65
N PHE A 173 -6.95 17.33 19.06
CA PHE A 173 -6.73 18.45 18.16
C PHE A 173 -7.13 19.79 18.78
N GLU A 174 -6.34 20.81 18.52
CA GLU A 174 -6.70 22.22 18.65
C GLU A 174 -6.69 22.87 17.27
N ILE A 175 -7.78 23.55 16.91
CA ILE A 175 -7.87 24.32 15.67
C ILE A 175 -8.21 25.76 16.02
N ALA A 176 -7.34 26.66 15.59
CA ALA A 176 -7.48 28.09 15.85
C ALA A 176 -7.55 28.86 14.53
N ILE A 177 -8.67 29.54 14.30
CA ILE A 177 -8.90 30.39 13.13
C ILE A 177 -9.44 31.76 13.55
N PRO A 178 -9.10 32.84 12.82
CA PRO A 178 -9.48 34.19 13.20
C PRO A 178 -10.94 34.53 12.91
N ARG A 179 -11.60 33.79 12.02
CA ARG A 179 -12.95 34.10 11.54
C ARG A 179 -13.70 32.83 11.17
N GLU A 180 -15.02 32.93 11.20
CA GLU A 180 -15.88 31.87 10.71
C GLU A 180 -15.55 31.59 9.25
N GLY A 181 -15.39 30.32 8.94
CA GLY A 181 -15.01 29.84 7.62
C GLY A 181 -16.00 28.81 7.11
N VAL A 182 -16.13 28.76 5.79
CA VAL A 182 -16.80 27.68 5.08
C VAL A 182 -15.76 27.01 4.21
N GLY A 183 -15.56 25.71 4.40
CA GLY A 183 -14.64 24.90 3.62
C GLY A 183 -13.80 23.95 4.46
N ASP A 184 -13.17 23.01 3.76
CA ASP A 184 -12.41 21.89 4.30
C ASP A 184 -10.90 22.04 4.07
N SER A 185 -10.41 23.20 3.64
CA SER A 185 -9.01 23.36 3.23
C SER A 185 -7.97 23.28 4.36
N HIS A 186 -8.44 23.15 5.61
CA HIS A 186 -7.65 22.81 6.79
C HIS A 186 -7.38 21.30 6.91
N ALA A 187 -8.04 20.46 6.12
CA ALA A 187 -7.95 19.01 6.24
C ALA A 187 -6.52 18.49 6.04
N LEU A 188 -5.78 19.01 5.05
CA LEU A 188 -4.38 18.62 4.86
C LEU A 188 -3.51 19.03 6.07
N ALA A 189 -3.73 20.22 6.64
CA ALA A 189 -3.00 20.65 7.85
C ALA A 189 -3.32 19.74 9.05
N ALA A 190 -4.58 19.32 9.20
CA ALA A 190 -4.99 18.34 10.20
C ALA A 190 -4.36 16.96 9.94
N GLY A 191 -4.30 16.51 8.69
CA GLY A 191 -3.64 15.25 8.32
C GLY A 191 -2.14 15.26 8.66
N ILE A 192 -1.43 16.34 8.33
CA ILE A 192 -0.01 16.50 8.67
C ILE A 192 0.18 16.53 10.20
N ALA A 193 -0.61 17.34 10.92
CA ALA A 193 -0.54 17.41 12.38
C ALA A 193 -0.84 16.04 13.02
N CYS A 194 -1.82 15.31 12.50
CA CYS A 194 -2.16 13.96 12.93
C CYS A 194 -0.97 13.01 12.80
N VAL A 195 -0.35 12.96 11.61
CA VAL A 195 0.84 12.12 11.39
C VAL A 195 1.96 12.52 12.34
N LEU A 196 2.29 13.80 12.45
CA LEU A 196 3.33 14.27 13.37
C LEU A 196 3.04 13.84 14.82
N ALA A 197 1.79 13.94 15.29
CA ALA A 197 1.42 13.52 16.64
C ALA A 197 1.46 12.00 16.83
N LEU A 198 1.06 11.21 15.84
CA LEU A 198 1.15 9.74 15.87
C LEU A 198 2.60 9.26 15.94
N PHE A 199 3.52 9.99 15.32
CA PHE A 199 4.95 9.69 15.33
C PHE A 199 5.76 10.46 16.39
N GLY A 200 5.11 11.26 17.24
CA GLY A 200 5.78 12.07 18.26
C GLY A 200 6.80 13.07 17.68
N CYS A 201 6.53 13.61 16.50
CA CYS A 201 7.43 14.50 15.78
C CYS A 201 7.08 15.98 15.95
N ARG A 202 8.13 16.82 15.98
CA ARG A 202 8.00 18.28 15.87
C ARG A 202 7.89 18.70 14.41
N CYS A 203 6.95 19.59 14.11
CA CYS A 203 6.83 20.22 12.80
C CYS A 203 7.98 21.21 12.59
N ARG A 204 8.63 21.14 11.41
CA ARG A 204 9.61 22.10 10.95
C ARG A 204 9.03 23.52 10.94
N ALA A 205 9.86 24.48 11.34
CA ALA A 205 9.50 25.89 11.35
C ALA A 205 9.02 26.38 9.96
N SER A 206 8.20 27.43 9.99
CA SER A 206 7.71 28.15 8.81
C SER A 206 6.92 27.27 7.82
N THR A 207 6.35 26.17 8.29
CA THR A 207 5.56 25.23 7.48
C THR A 207 4.07 25.49 7.63
N ALA A 208 3.41 25.71 6.50
CA ALA A 208 1.96 25.75 6.39
C ALA A 208 1.43 24.67 5.44
N ALA A 209 0.14 24.39 5.51
CA ALA A 209 -0.51 23.46 4.59
C ALA A 209 -1.90 23.92 4.19
N THR A 210 -2.31 23.53 2.98
CA THR A 210 -3.68 23.73 2.51
C THR A 210 -4.11 22.64 1.53
N GLY A 211 -5.30 22.09 1.78
CA GLY A 211 -5.86 20.98 1.00
C GLY A 211 -7.20 20.56 1.59
N GLY A 212 -8.18 20.29 0.72
CA GLY A 212 -9.48 19.77 1.13
C GLY A 212 -9.43 18.27 1.39
N TYR A 213 -10.57 17.70 1.80
CA TYR A 213 -10.73 16.25 1.94
C TYR A 213 -12.08 15.82 1.38
N ASP A 214 -12.05 14.88 0.46
CA ASP A 214 -13.25 14.28 -0.07
C ASP A 214 -13.62 13.06 0.78
N PRO A 215 -14.73 13.11 1.53
CA PRO A 215 -15.14 12.00 2.38
C PRO A 215 -15.69 10.80 1.61
N VAL A 216 -16.10 10.99 0.35
CA VAL A 216 -16.61 9.90 -0.50
C VAL A 216 -15.45 9.06 -1.00
N THR A 217 -14.41 9.71 -1.53
CA THR A 217 -13.22 9.00 -2.01
C THR A 217 -12.22 8.70 -0.90
N GLY A 218 -12.32 9.35 0.26
CA GLY A 218 -11.39 9.22 1.37
C GLY A 218 -9.99 9.76 1.06
N ARG A 219 -9.89 10.76 0.16
CA ARG A 219 -8.64 11.33 -0.34
C ARG A 219 -8.58 12.84 -0.13
N PHE A 220 -7.37 13.36 0.02
CA PHE A 220 -7.14 14.80 -0.02
C PHE A 220 -7.38 15.34 -1.44
N ARG A 221 -7.87 16.58 -1.52
CA ARG A 221 -8.14 17.25 -2.80
C ARG A 221 -7.47 18.62 -2.88
N PRO A 222 -6.97 19.03 -4.06
CA PRO A 222 -6.47 20.37 -4.28
C PRO A 222 -7.50 21.45 -3.93
N VAL A 223 -7.00 22.63 -3.59
CA VAL A 223 -7.85 23.80 -3.38
C VAL A 223 -8.05 24.56 -4.70
N PRO A 224 -9.16 25.28 -4.89
CA PRO A 224 -9.35 26.07 -6.10
C PRO A 224 -8.24 27.14 -6.26
N ALA A 225 -7.67 27.25 -7.46
CA ALA A 225 -6.61 28.23 -7.78
C ALA A 225 -7.02 29.68 -7.42
N ALA A 226 -8.31 30.02 -7.62
CA ALA A 226 -8.89 31.31 -7.24
C ALA A 226 -8.75 31.67 -5.75
N THR A 227 -8.61 30.68 -4.87
CA THR A 227 -8.42 30.89 -3.42
C THR A 227 -6.95 30.81 -3.00
N LEU A 228 -6.11 30.14 -3.79
CA LEU A 228 -4.71 29.89 -3.46
C LEU A 228 -3.89 31.18 -3.45
N GLY A 229 -4.11 32.12 -4.38
CA GLY A 229 -3.42 33.41 -4.38
C GLY A 229 -3.58 34.20 -3.07
N ALA A 230 -4.78 34.23 -2.49
CA ALA A 230 -5.04 34.88 -1.20
C ALA A 230 -4.32 34.16 -0.04
N LYS A 231 -4.22 32.83 -0.09
CA LYS A 231 -3.50 32.01 0.89
C LYS A 231 -1.99 32.24 0.84
N LEU A 232 -1.43 32.30 -0.37
CA LEU A 232 -0.02 32.62 -0.60
C LEU A 232 0.31 34.03 -0.11
N ALA A 233 -0.54 35.01 -0.39
CA ALA A 233 -0.38 36.37 0.12
C ALA A 233 -0.40 36.43 1.65
N ALA A 234 -1.28 35.66 2.31
CA ALA A 234 -1.29 35.54 3.76
C ALA A 234 0.01 34.92 4.30
N ALA A 235 0.49 33.85 3.66
CA ALA A 235 1.72 33.18 4.03
C ALA A 235 2.94 34.11 3.94
N SER A 236 3.04 34.89 2.85
CA SER A 236 4.11 35.88 2.67
C SER A 236 4.12 36.95 3.75
N ARG A 237 2.95 37.50 4.13
CA ARG A 237 2.87 38.52 5.21
C ARG A 237 3.32 38.00 6.57
N TRP A 238 3.18 36.71 6.80
CA TRP A 238 3.59 36.05 8.03
C TRP A 238 5.01 35.44 7.93
N GLY A 239 5.72 35.63 6.82
CA GLY A 239 7.08 35.13 6.66
C GLY A 239 7.20 33.60 6.60
N LEU A 240 6.12 32.91 6.19
CA LEU A 240 6.17 31.46 5.98
C LEU A 240 7.09 31.15 4.79
N ARG A 241 7.87 30.07 4.93
CA ARG A 241 8.89 29.67 3.93
C ARG A 241 8.46 28.46 3.13
N ARG A 242 7.53 27.66 3.65
CA ARG A 242 7.09 26.42 3.01
C ARG A 242 5.58 26.23 3.11
N ILE A 243 4.97 25.82 2.02
CA ILE A 243 3.55 25.53 1.93
C ILE A 243 3.35 24.15 1.29
N MET A 244 2.69 23.26 2.01
CA MET A 244 2.28 21.96 1.50
C MET A 244 0.92 22.06 0.83
N VAL A 245 0.85 21.54 -0.40
CA VAL A 245 -0.37 21.44 -1.21
C VAL A 245 -0.64 20.00 -1.59
N VAL A 246 -1.84 19.67 -2.03
CA VAL A 246 -2.16 18.32 -2.53
C VAL A 246 -1.63 18.17 -3.96
N GLU A 247 -1.11 16.99 -4.31
CA GLU A 247 -0.77 16.64 -5.68
C GLU A 247 -1.92 16.94 -6.67
N GLY A 248 -1.57 17.38 -7.88
CA GLY A 248 -2.56 17.85 -8.87
C GLY A 248 -3.07 19.28 -8.63
N GLN A 249 -2.44 20.07 -7.76
CA GLN A 249 -2.77 21.48 -7.56
C GLN A 249 -2.63 22.30 -8.84
N ALA A 250 -3.71 22.97 -9.24
CA ALA A 250 -3.72 23.93 -10.33
C ALA A 250 -3.27 25.32 -9.83
N PHE A 251 -2.55 26.06 -10.68
CA PHE A 251 -1.97 27.37 -10.36
C PHE A 251 -2.45 28.50 -11.28
N ASP A 252 -3.56 28.29 -11.98
CA ASP A 252 -4.10 29.26 -12.93
C ASP A 252 -4.30 30.65 -12.29
N GLY A 253 -3.76 31.69 -12.94
CA GLY A 253 -3.86 33.07 -12.47
C GLY A 253 -2.90 33.45 -11.32
N ILE A 254 -1.95 32.57 -10.94
CA ILE A 254 -0.91 32.88 -9.95
C ILE A 254 0.38 33.28 -10.66
N ASN A 255 0.72 34.56 -10.58
CA ASN A 255 1.97 35.11 -11.12
C ASN A 255 3.17 34.79 -10.22
N ASP A 256 4.39 34.88 -10.76
CA ASP A 256 5.67 34.68 -10.05
C ASP A 256 5.91 33.26 -9.51
N LEU A 257 5.19 32.25 -10.03
CA LEU A 257 5.39 30.85 -9.68
C LEU A 257 6.37 30.21 -10.68
N LEU A 258 7.49 29.69 -10.17
CA LEU A 258 8.50 29.01 -10.97
C LEU A 258 8.65 27.56 -10.52
N PRO A 259 8.69 26.56 -11.42
CA PRO A 259 9.05 25.20 -11.04
C PRO A 259 10.49 25.17 -10.52
N VAL A 260 10.74 24.40 -9.47
CA VAL A 260 12.11 24.19 -8.99
C VAL A 260 12.86 23.38 -10.05
N SER A 261 13.66 24.05 -10.85
CA SER A 261 14.61 23.40 -11.75
C SER A 261 15.66 22.74 -10.87
N GLY A 262 15.95 21.44 -11.05
CA GLY A 262 16.85 20.66 -10.21
C GLY A 262 18.31 21.16 -10.24
N HIS A 263 18.61 22.28 -9.57
CA HIS A 263 19.91 22.95 -9.54
C HIS A 263 20.41 23.22 -8.11
N GLY A 264 19.99 22.40 -7.13
CA GLY A 264 20.46 22.46 -5.75
C GLY A 264 20.95 21.13 -5.16
N GLY A 265 20.85 20.03 -5.92
CA GLY A 265 21.38 18.73 -5.54
C GLY A 265 22.74 18.45 -6.19
N PRO A 266 23.50 17.45 -5.70
CA PRO A 266 24.71 17.00 -6.37
C PRO A 266 24.40 16.66 -7.85
N PRO A 267 25.37 16.86 -8.77
CA PRO A 267 25.17 16.60 -10.19
C PRO A 267 24.69 15.16 -10.40
N GLY A 268 23.48 15.00 -10.97
CA GLY A 268 22.83 13.71 -11.19
C GLY A 268 21.51 13.48 -10.44
N SER A 269 21.10 14.35 -9.51
CA SER A 269 19.77 14.24 -8.89
C SER A 269 18.65 14.70 -9.86
N PRO A 270 17.66 13.84 -10.18
CA PRO A 270 16.50 14.28 -10.95
C PRO A 270 15.75 15.38 -10.19
N ALA A 271 15.22 16.38 -10.92
CA ALA A 271 14.35 17.40 -10.33
C ALA A 271 13.20 16.71 -9.60
N SER A 272 12.91 17.09 -8.35
CA SER A 272 11.77 16.53 -7.63
C SER A 272 10.47 17.02 -8.30
N PRO A 273 9.71 16.15 -8.99
CA PRO A 273 8.43 16.54 -9.54
C PRO A 273 7.52 17.02 -8.40
N GLY A 274 6.74 18.08 -8.63
CA GLY A 274 5.81 18.60 -7.62
C GLY A 274 6.38 19.64 -6.64
N SER A 275 7.46 20.35 -7.00
CA SER A 275 7.99 21.49 -6.23
C SER A 275 8.04 22.80 -7.04
N TRP A 276 7.62 23.90 -6.42
CA TRP A 276 7.59 25.24 -7.01
C TRP A 276 8.08 26.29 -6.02
N VAL A 277 8.49 27.45 -6.51
CA VAL A 277 8.82 28.62 -5.68
C VAL A 277 7.95 29.79 -6.09
N TRP A 278 7.37 30.45 -5.10
CA TRP A 278 6.60 31.68 -5.26
C TRP A 278 7.11 32.74 -4.28
N ARG A 279 7.73 33.81 -4.79
CA ARG A 279 8.28 34.92 -3.97
C ARG A 279 9.14 34.46 -2.78
N GLY A 280 9.98 33.45 -3.00
CA GLY A 280 10.86 32.87 -1.98
C GLY A 280 10.18 31.84 -1.05
N ILE A 281 8.89 31.56 -1.24
CA ILE A 281 8.16 30.49 -0.54
C ILE A 281 8.21 29.22 -1.38
N GLU A 282 8.66 28.11 -0.78
CA GLU A 282 8.64 26.77 -1.38
C GLU A 282 7.22 26.18 -1.30
N LEU A 283 6.66 25.77 -2.43
CA LEU A 283 5.44 24.98 -2.51
C LEU A 283 5.82 23.54 -2.84
N ARG A 284 5.28 22.58 -2.09
CA ARG A 284 5.54 21.16 -2.29
C ARG A 284 4.26 20.34 -2.26
N ALA A 285 4.09 19.49 -3.26
CA ALA A 285 2.95 18.59 -3.36
C ALA A 285 3.12 17.39 -2.41
N LEU A 286 2.06 17.06 -1.69
CA LEU A 286 1.93 15.84 -0.90
C LEU A 286 0.92 14.89 -1.57
N PRO A 287 1.04 13.57 -1.33
CA PRO A 287 0.13 12.58 -1.90
C PRO A 287 -1.33 12.85 -1.51
N ALA A 288 -2.26 12.62 -2.43
CA ALA A 288 -3.69 12.72 -2.15
C ALA A 288 -4.19 11.54 -1.32
N ASP A 289 -3.54 10.38 -1.40
CA ASP A 289 -3.89 9.20 -0.60
C ASP A 289 -3.32 9.33 0.83
N PRO A 290 -4.17 9.31 1.89
CA PRO A 290 -3.72 9.33 3.27
C PRO A 290 -2.72 8.23 3.62
N ALA A 291 -2.71 7.10 2.90
CA ALA A 291 -1.81 5.99 3.17
C ALA A 291 -0.36 6.24 2.73
N ALA A 292 -0.14 7.14 1.76
CA ALA A 292 1.19 7.58 1.35
C ALA A 292 1.67 8.82 2.13
N LEU A 293 0.77 9.50 2.86
CA LEU A 293 1.08 10.71 3.62
C LEU A 293 2.15 10.51 4.73
N PRO A 294 2.14 9.42 5.54
CA PRO A 294 3.08 9.24 6.65
C PRO A 294 4.54 9.43 6.29
N ILE A 295 5.02 8.75 5.23
CA ILE A 295 6.43 8.80 4.86
C ILE A 295 6.85 10.20 4.41
N ARG A 296 6.03 10.88 3.59
CA ARG A 296 6.33 12.24 3.10
C ARG A 296 6.30 13.27 4.21
N VAL A 297 5.37 13.17 5.16
CA VAL A 297 5.31 14.08 6.31
C VAL A 297 6.54 13.90 7.20
N VAL A 298 6.90 12.66 7.54
CA VAL A 298 8.06 12.40 8.40
C VAL A 298 9.35 12.82 7.70
N GLU A 299 9.52 12.53 6.41
CA GLU A 299 10.71 12.87 5.64
C GLU A 299 10.88 14.38 5.42
N GLU A 300 9.81 15.08 5.04
CA GLU A 300 9.90 16.45 4.52
C GLU A 300 9.51 17.54 5.55
N ILE A 301 8.64 17.19 6.50
CA ILE A 301 8.00 18.13 7.44
C ILE A 301 8.47 17.95 8.87
N ALA A 302 8.76 16.73 9.32
CA ALA A 302 9.27 16.53 10.67
C ALA A 302 10.66 17.19 10.81
N GLN A 303 10.87 17.87 11.93
CA GLN A 303 12.14 18.47 12.28
C GLN A 303 13.04 17.38 12.88
N ALA A 304 14.12 17.03 12.18
CA ALA A 304 15.09 16.03 12.62
C ALA A 304 14.44 14.73 13.15
N PRO A 305 13.64 14.03 12.32
CA PRO A 305 12.96 12.82 12.74
C PRO A 305 13.97 11.77 13.20
N ARG A 306 13.63 11.05 14.27
CA ARG A 306 14.43 9.91 14.71
C ARG A 306 14.37 8.80 13.65
N VAL A 307 15.44 7.99 13.59
CA VAL A 307 15.55 6.93 12.58
C VAL A 307 14.50 5.84 12.72
N ASP A 308 14.09 5.50 13.95
CA ASP A 308 13.03 4.53 14.24
C ASP A 308 11.67 4.98 13.72
N VAL A 309 11.39 6.29 13.81
CA VAL A 309 10.18 6.89 13.25
C VAL A 309 10.19 6.83 11.71
N LEU A 310 11.32 7.10 11.06
CA LEU A 310 11.45 6.92 9.61
C LEU A 310 11.24 5.46 9.20
N ARG A 311 11.79 4.50 9.95
CA ARG A 311 11.62 3.06 9.68
C ARG A 311 10.14 2.65 9.77
N GLN A 312 9.43 3.13 10.80
CA GLN A 312 8.00 2.88 10.95
C GLN A 312 7.17 3.54 9.84
N ALA A 313 7.47 4.78 9.46
CA ALA A 313 6.78 5.47 8.38
C ALA A 313 6.99 4.77 7.02
N LEU A 314 8.21 4.30 6.74
CA LEU A 314 8.52 3.54 5.54
C LEU A 314 7.83 2.17 5.54
N GLY A 315 7.71 1.53 6.71
CA GLY A 315 6.94 0.29 6.86
C GLY A 315 5.44 0.47 6.61
N LEU A 316 4.87 1.61 6.99
CA LEU A 316 3.47 1.92 6.64
C LEU A 316 3.30 2.16 5.14
N TYR A 317 4.26 2.87 4.54
CA TYR A 317 4.27 3.08 3.09
C TYR A 317 4.37 1.77 2.33
N ASP A 318 5.20 0.84 2.80
CA ASP A 318 5.27 -0.50 2.24
C ASP A 318 3.92 -1.22 2.25
N ARG A 319 3.25 -1.24 3.40
CA ARG A 319 1.90 -1.80 3.52
C ARG A 319 0.92 -1.10 2.58
N HIS A 320 1.06 0.21 2.38
CA HIS A 320 0.28 0.94 1.38
C HIS A 320 0.55 0.46 -0.06
N VAL A 321 1.81 0.29 -0.46
CA VAL A 321 2.18 -0.25 -1.77
C VAL A 321 1.61 -1.65 -1.99
N ALA A 322 1.62 -2.50 -0.96
CA ALA A 322 1.03 -3.83 -1.01
C ALA A 322 -0.51 -3.80 -1.13
N ARG A 323 -1.17 -2.79 -0.57
CA ARG A 323 -2.63 -2.60 -0.63
C ARG A 323 -3.10 -1.98 -1.94
N ASN A 324 -2.34 -1.04 -2.50
CA ASN A 324 -2.73 -0.29 -3.69
C ASN A 324 -1.88 -0.72 -4.89
N LEU A 325 -2.37 -1.71 -5.63
CA LEU A 325 -1.71 -2.20 -6.85
C LEU A 325 -1.54 -1.09 -7.91
N GLY A 326 -2.39 -0.06 -7.88
CA GLY A 326 -2.34 1.09 -8.77
C GLY A 326 -1.21 2.08 -8.48
N THR A 327 -0.47 1.96 -7.36
CA THR A 327 0.75 2.74 -7.13
C THR A 327 1.74 2.43 -8.26
N THR A 328 2.32 3.44 -8.91
CA THR A 328 3.22 3.19 -10.04
C THR A 328 4.65 2.86 -9.58
N LEU A 329 5.49 2.34 -10.48
CA LEU A 329 6.91 2.11 -10.18
C LEU A 329 7.63 3.42 -9.88
N GLU A 330 7.31 4.48 -10.63
CA GLU A 330 7.89 5.82 -10.49
C GLU A 330 7.60 6.39 -9.10
N ALA A 331 6.35 6.27 -8.63
CA ALA A 331 5.96 6.73 -7.30
C ALA A 331 6.72 5.99 -6.19
N VAL A 332 6.92 4.68 -6.34
CA VAL A 332 7.74 3.89 -5.40
C VAL A 332 9.20 4.34 -5.43
N HIS A 333 9.78 4.51 -6.62
CA HIS A 333 11.16 4.95 -6.76
C HIS A 333 11.37 6.33 -6.12
N GLU A 334 10.45 7.27 -6.35
CA GLU A 334 10.48 8.61 -5.78
C GLU A 334 10.30 8.61 -4.25
N ALA A 335 9.42 7.77 -3.70
CA ALA A 335 9.18 7.67 -2.27
C ALA A 335 10.34 7.02 -1.50
N THR A 336 11.13 6.19 -2.17
CA THR A 336 12.24 5.45 -1.58
C THR A 336 13.61 6.06 -1.87
N ALA A 337 13.69 7.08 -2.73
CA ALA A 337 14.93 7.65 -3.23
C ALA A 337 15.83 8.22 -2.12
N ALA A 338 15.27 8.89 -1.10
CA ALA A 338 16.08 9.48 -0.04
C ALA A 338 16.78 8.46 0.87
N PHE A 339 16.37 7.20 0.82
CA PHE A 339 16.91 6.11 1.63
C PHE A 339 17.94 5.26 0.87
N LEU A 340 18.18 5.57 -0.41
CA LEU A 340 19.07 4.81 -1.29
C LEU A 340 20.02 5.76 -2.05
N PRO A 341 21.32 5.45 -2.09
CA PRO A 341 22.26 6.12 -2.99
C PRO A 341 21.84 6.00 -4.46
N ALA A 342 21.89 7.11 -5.20
CA ALA A 342 21.58 7.12 -6.64
C ALA A 342 22.43 6.14 -7.48
N ARG A 343 23.62 5.76 -7.01
CA ARG A 343 24.46 4.75 -7.66
C ARG A 343 23.79 3.37 -7.75
N PHE A 344 22.87 3.05 -6.85
CA PHE A 344 22.17 1.76 -6.88
C PHE A 344 21.20 1.67 -8.05
N ASP A 345 20.55 2.77 -8.44
CA ASP A 345 19.75 2.81 -9.67
C ASP A 345 20.62 2.52 -10.91
N VAL A 346 21.82 3.11 -10.98
CA VAL A 346 22.79 2.86 -12.06
C VAL A 346 23.29 1.41 -12.04
N GLU A 347 23.53 0.85 -10.86
CA GLU A 347 23.95 -0.54 -10.72
C GLU A 347 22.89 -1.52 -11.22
N VAL A 348 21.61 -1.30 -10.86
CA VAL A 348 20.50 -2.13 -11.33
C VAL A 348 20.37 -2.04 -12.85
N ALA A 349 20.37 -0.82 -13.40
CA ALA A 349 20.31 -0.62 -14.86
C ALA A 349 21.44 -1.38 -15.58
N ARG A 350 22.70 -1.25 -15.11
CA ARG A 350 23.85 -1.93 -15.69
C ARG A 350 23.71 -3.46 -15.66
N ARG A 351 23.15 -4.03 -14.60
CA ARG A 351 22.94 -5.49 -14.47
C ARG A 351 21.88 -6.00 -15.45
N CYS A 352 20.84 -5.21 -15.72
CA CYS A 352 19.74 -5.56 -16.61
C CYS A 352 20.09 -5.34 -18.10
N ASP A 353 20.93 -4.35 -18.42
CA ASP A 353 21.31 -4.02 -19.81
C ASP A 353 22.27 -5.04 -20.48
N GLY A 354 22.60 -6.16 -19.81
CA GLY A 354 23.41 -7.23 -20.40
C GLY A 354 24.87 -6.84 -20.67
N GLY A 355 25.35 -5.72 -20.13
CA GLY A 355 26.75 -5.31 -20.16
C GLY A 355 27.61 -6.29 -19.37
N GLY A 356 28.20 -7.25 -20.09
CA GLY A 356 29.09 -8.26 -19.53
C GLY A 356 30.31 -7.63 -18.86
N GLU A 357 30.34 -7.70 -17.54
CA GLU A 357 31.49 -8.14 -16.76
C GLU A 357 31.00 -8.39 -15.33
N ARG A 358 31.08 -9.65 -14.90
CA ARG A 358 31.10 -10.01 -13.46
C ARG A 358 32.45 -9.58 -12.89
N ASP A 359 32.77 -8.29 -12.98
CA ASP A 359 33.85 -7.76 -12.19
C ASP A 359 33.43 -7.83 -10.74
N GLY A 360 34.34 -8.42 -9.96
CA GLY A 360 34.11 -8.89 -8.61
C GLY A 360 33.28 -7.90 -7.79
N ILE A 361 32.41 -8.46 -6.97
CA ILE A 361 31.80 -7.76 -5.83
C ILE A 361 32.94 -7.05 -5.12
N GLY A 362 33.10 -5.75 -5.39
CA GLY A 362 34.05 -4.93 -4.67
C GLY A 362 33.66 -5.05 -3.21
N GLU A 363 34.56 -5.62 -2.42
CA GLU A 363 34.48 -5.60 -0.97
C GLU A 363 34.06 -4.21 -0.54
N GLY A 364 33.01 -4.16 0.29
CA GLY A 364 32.27 -2.95 0.65
C GLY A 364 33.20 -1.78 0.85
N SER A 365 33.18 -0.84 -0.10
CA SER A 365 33.84 0.44 0.09
C SER A 365 33.30 1.04 1.39
N ASN A 366 34.18 1.63 2.21
CA ASN A 366 33.84 2.46 3.39
C ASN A 366 32.96 3.70 3.06
N GLN A 367 32.18 3.67 1.97
CA GLN A 367 31.35 4.75 1.43
C GLN A 367 29.85 4.54 1.65
N ASP A 368 29.41 3.40 2.22
CA ASP A 368 28.05 3.27 2.77
C ASP A 368 27.97 3.84 4.22
N GLU A 369 29.06 4.44 4.72
CA GLU A 369 29.13 5.13 6.01
C GLU A 369 28.14 6.31 6.02
N GLY A 370 27.09 6.21 6.85
CA GLY A 370 26.11 7.28 7.07
C GLY A 370 24.68 6.94 6.66
N ILE A 371 24.44 5.79 6.02
CA ILE A 371 23.11 5.33 5.63
C ILE A 371 22.58 4.35 6.67
N ASP A 372 21.34 4.54 7.11
CA ASP A 372 20.68 3.57 7.97
C ASP A 372 20.42 2.27 7.21
N SER A 373 21.02 1.16 7.68
CA SER A 373 20.94 -0.14 7.01
C SER A 373 19.51 -0.65 6.87
N ILE A 374 18.64 -0.40 7.85
CA ILE A 374 17.26 -0.87 7.82
C ILE A 374 16.44 -0.05 6.82
N LEU A 375 16.58 1.27 6.82
CA LEU A 375 15.91 2.12 5.82
C LEU A 375 16.34 1.75 4.39
N ALA A 376 17.65 1.55 4.15
CA ALA A 376 18.15 1.12 2.86
C ALA A 376 17.63 -0.28 2.47
N LEU A 377 17.63 -1.23 3.42
CA LEU A 377 17.06 -2.56 3.23
C LEU A 377 15.59 -2.50 2.83
N MET A 378 14.78 -1.73 3.57
CA MET A 378 13.34 -1.58 3.32
C MET A 378 13.08 -0.92 1.97
N ALA A 379 13.78 0.18 1.67
CA ALA A 379 13.64 0.89 0.41
C ALA A 379 13.96 -0.01 -0.79
N ALA A 380 15.06 -0.77 -0.72
CA ALA A 380 15.43 -1.71 -1.76
C ALA A 380 14.44 -2.89 -1.87
N ASP A 381 13.93 -3.41 -0.74
CA ASP A 381 12.93 -4.50 -0.74
C ASP A 381 11.58 -4.05 -1.35
N ILE A 382 11.11 -2.84 -1.02
CA ILE A 382 9.88 -2.27 -1.61
C ILE A 382 10.04 -2.13 -3.13
N ARG A 383 11.18 -1.60 -3.60
CA ARG A 383 11.48 -1.51 -5.04
C ARG A 383 11.52 -2.89 -5.68
N SER A 384 12.17 -3.86 -5.03
CA SER A 384 12.22 -5.25 -5.51
C SER A 384 10.82 -5.85 -5.67
N ARG A 385 9.96 -5.75 -4.65
CA ARG A 385 8.57 -6.27 -4.74
C ARG A 385 7.76 -5.58 -5.82
N LYS A 386 7.92 -4.26 -5.96
CA LYS A 386 7.15 -3.52 -6.97
C LYS A 386 7.58 -3.89 -8.38
N ASN A 387 8.87 -4.07 -8.63
CA ASN A 387 9.38 -4.56 -9.91
C ASN A 387 8.89 -5.99 -10.20
N LEU A 388 8.89 -6.86 -9.19
CA LEU A 388 8.34 -8.22 -9.33
C LEU A 388 6.86 -8.19 -9.75
N HIS A 389 6.04 -7.37 -9.08
CA HIS A 389 4.63 -7.19 -9.45
C HIS A 389 4.42 -6.58 -10.85
N ALA A 390 5.40 -5.84 -11.35
CA ALA A 390 5.40 -5.30 -12.70
C ALA A 390 5.97 -6.26 -13.76
N GLY A 391 6.29 -7.51 -13.39
CA GLY A 391 6.87 -8.51 -14.29
C GLY A 391 8.35 -8.31 -14.61
N ARG A 392 9.03 -7.40 -13.89
CA ARG A 392 10.46 -7.05 -14.05
C ARG A 392 11.32 -7.89 -13.10
N SER A 393 11.39 -9.20 -13.35
CA SER A 393 12.02 -10.16 -12.43
C SER A 393 13.53 -9.99 -12.28
N GLU A 394 14.23 -9.52 -13.32
CA GLU A 394 15.67 -9.23 -13.24
C GLU A 394 15.94 -8.00 -12.37
N GLU A 395 15.22 -6.91 -12.60
CA GLU A 395 15.30 -5.70 -11.79
C GLU A 395 14.92 -6.00 -10.33
N ALA A 396 13.87 -6.81 -10.12
CA ALA A 396 13.49 -7.27 -8.79
C ALA A 396 14.65 -8.00 -8.11
N SER A 397 15.26 -8.97 -8.78
CA SER A 397 16.41 -9.71 -8.27
C SER A 397 17.62 -8.80 -7.98
N ALA A 398 17.91 -7.84 -8.85
CA ALA A 398 18.99 -6.87 -8.66
C ALA A 398 18.75 -5.98 -7.42
N TRP A 399 17.53 -5.47 -7.24
CA TRP A 399 17.14 -4.72 -6.05
C TRP A 399 17.18 -5.60 -4.78
N PHE A 400 16.77 -6.86 -4.88
CA PHE A 400 16.85 -7.80 -3.77
C PHE A 400 18.30 -8.03 -3.31
N GLU A 401 19.23 -8.20 -4.25
CA GLU A 401 20.66 -8.35 -3.91
C GLU A 401 21.23 -7.09 -3.25
N ILE A 402 20.75 -5.91 -3.63
CA ILE A 402 21.07 -4.66 -2.92
C ILE A 402 20.50 -4.71 -1.49
N ALA A 403 19.24 -5.10 -1.31
CA ALA A 403 18.63 -5.22 0.02
C ALA A 403 19.40 -6.20 0.93
N LYS A 404 19.90 -7.31 0.36
CA LYS A 404 20.68 -8.34 1.07
C LYS A 404 21.99 -7.81 1.64
N ARG A 405 22.65 -6.85 0.97
CA ARG A 405 23.88 -6.20 1.47
C ARG A 405 23.69 -5.54 2.83
N PHE A 406 22.47 -5.11 3.13
CA PHE A 406 22.13 -4.41 4.36
C PHE A 406 21.56 -5.31 5.47
N ARG A 407 21.35 -6.61 5.20
CA ARG A 407 20.69 -7.56 6.14
C ARG A 407 21.59 -8.00 7.31
N GLY A 408 22.91 -7.81 7.22
CA GLY A 408 23.91 -8.40 8.13
C GLY A 408 24.45 -7.50 9.26
N ARG A 409 23.64 -6.60 9.85
CA ARG A 409 24.08 -5.74 10.98
C ARG A 409 22.99 -5.63 12.07
N ASP A 410 22.62 -6.77 12.62
CA ASP A 410 22.19 -7.08 14.00
C ASP A 410 21.13 -6.33 14.82
N ASP A 411 20.34 -5.37 14.33
CA ASP A 411 19.17 -4.89 15.11
C ASP A 411 17.91 -4.74 14.26
N LEU A 412 17.16 -5.83 14.04
CA LEU A 412 15.79 -5.69 13.50
C LEU A 412 14.92 -4.91 14.50
N PRO A 413 14.01 -4.03 14.05
CA PRO A 413 13.14 -3.30 14.96
C PRO A 413 12.22 -4.26 15.72
N ASP A 414 11.85 -3.95 16.95
CA ASP A 414 10.89 -4.76 17.69
C ASP A 414 9.47 -4.73 17.06
N GLY A 415 8.66 -5.73 17.41
CA GLY A 415 7.24 -5.79 17.05
C GLY A 415 6.97 -6.14 15.59
N VAL A 416 5.85 -5.63 15.06
CA VAL A 416 5.31 -6.03 13.74
C VAL A 416 6.27 -5.69 12.60
N LEU A 417 7.05 -4.61 12.72
CA LEU A 417 8.04 -4.23 11.70
C LEU A 417 9.20 -5.24 11.65
N GLY A 418 9.71 -5.68 12.79
CA GLY A 418 10.72 -6.74 12.86
C GLY A 418 10.23 -8.06 12.26
N ASP A 419 9.03 -8.49 12.67
CA ASP A 419 8.39 -9.70 12.12
C ASP A 419 8.28 -9.61 10.59
N HIS A 420 7.85 -8.46 10.07
CA HIS A 420 7.73 -8.22 8.63
C HIS A 420 9.07 -8.39 7.91
N LEU A 421 10.13 -7.74 8.40
CA LEU A 421 11.48 -7.85 7.80
C LEU A 421 12.08 -9.26 7.95
N LEU A 422 11.77 -9.95 9.04
CA LEU A 422 12.30 -11.28 9.32
C LEU A 422 11.67 -12.36 8.41
N TYR A 423 10.34 -12.33 8.28
CA TYR A 423 9.56 -13.39 7.63
C TYR A 423 9.18 -13.04 6.18
N GLU A 424 8.58 -11.87 5.92
CA GLU A 424 8.08 -11.53 4.57
C GLU A 424 9.22 -11.40 3.56
N GLN A 425 10.38 -10.88 3.97
CA GLN A 425 11.55 -10.81 3.09
C GLN A 425 12.07 -12.19 2.67
N ALA A 426 11.98 -13.20 3.57
CA ALA A 426 12.38 -14.56 3.24
C ALA A 426 11.45 -15.18 2.20
N ALA A 427 10.13 -15.01 2.38
CA ALA A 427 9.13 -15.44 1.41
C ALA A 427 9.29 -14.70 0.07
N HIS A 428 9.48 -13.39 0.09
CA HIS A 428 9.71 -12.59 -1.13
C HIS A 428 10.94 -13.09 -1.91
N ARG A 429 12.05 -13.37 -1.23
CA ARG A 429 13.26 -13.94 -1.85
C ARG A 429 12.97 -15.27 -2.54
N ALA A 430 12.24 -16.16 -1.87
CA ALA A 430 11.87 -17.45 -2.43
C ALA A 430 10.95 -17.31 -3.65
N VAL A 431 10.03 -16.34 -3.66
CA VAL A 431 9.20 -16.05 -4.84
C VAL A 431 10.04 -15.56 -6.02
N ILE A 432 10.98 -14.63 -5.82
CA ILE A 432 11.90 -14.19 -6.89
C ILE A 432 12.68 -15.39 -7.44
N ALA A 433 13.19 -16.25 -6.55
CA ALA A 433 13.93 -17.44 -6.94
C ALA A 433 13.07 -18.39 -7.80
N ILE A 434 11.82 -18.64 -7.41
CA ILE A 434 10.86 -19.43 -8.19
C ILE A 434 10.65 -18.82 -9.57
N ASP A 435 10.43 -17.50 -9.65
CA ASP A 435 10.21 -16.81 -10.94
C ASP A 435 11.47 -16.80 -11.83
N GLN A 436 12.67 -16.95 -11.24
CA GLN A 436 13.94 -17.16 -11.94
C GLN A 436 14.27 -18.63 -12.24
N GLY A 437 13.31 -19.55 -12.03
CA GLY A 437 13.47 -20.99 -12.26
C GLY A 437 14.39 -21.70 -11.26
N VAL A 438 14.71 -21.06 -10.12
CA VAL A 438 15.49 -21.67 -9.03
C VAL A 438 14.51 -22.35 -8.07
N LEU A 439 14.31 -23.66 -8.25
CA LEU A 439 13.41 -24.47 -7.42
C LEU A 439 14.12 -25.24 -6.30
N GLU A 440 15.43 -25.44 -6.42
CA GLU A 440 16.28 -26.10 -5.42
C GLU A 440 17.52 -25.24 -5.18
N ASP A 441 18.00 -25.24 -3.93
CA ASP A 441 19.23 -24.54 -3.56
C ASP A 441 20.47 -25.37 -3.95
N ASP A 442 21.61 -24.72 -4.07
CA ASP A 442 22.91 -25.34 -4.41
C ASP A 442 23.54 -26.16 -3.25
N GLY A 443 22.78 -26.45 -2.19
CA GLY A 443 23.21 -27.22 -1.03
C GLY A 443 24.05 -26.46 0.00
N THR A 444 24.28 -25.15 -0.19
CA THR A 444 25.07 -24.33 0.75
C THR A 444 24.36 -24.00 2.07
N GLY A 445 23.06 -24.31 2.18
CA GLY A 445 22.22 -23.95 3.33
C GLY A 445 21.93 -22.45 3.48
N THR A 446 22.39 -21.62 2.54
CA THR A 446 22.19 -20.14 2.56
C THR A 446 21.31 -19.64 1.41
N GLY A 447 20.80 -20.58 0.62
CA GLY A 447 19.92 -20.32 -0.50
C GLY A 447 18.54 -19.79 -0.05
N PRO A 448 17.78 -19.24 -1.01
CA PRO A 448 16.45 -18.66 -0.75
C PRO A 448 15.51 -19.63 -0.05
N HIS A 449 15.53 -20.92 -0.42
CA HIS A 449 14.59 -21.91 0.07
C HIS A 449 14.98 -22.46 1.44
N ALA A 450 16.27 -22.65 1.70
CA ALA A 450 16.80 -23.00 3.02
C ALA A 450 16.48 -21.90 4.06
N VAL A 451 16.66 -20.63 3.70
CA VAL A 451 16.30 -19.50 4.58
C VAL A 451 14.79 -19.47 4.84
N LEU A 452 13.96 -19.75 3.84
CA LEU A 452 12.51 -19.87 4.02
C LEU A 452 12.15 -20.98 5.03
N GLU A 453 12.80 -22.13 4.91
CA GLU A 453 12.59 -23.29 5.79
C GLU A 453 13.04 -23.03 7.23
N ASP A 454 14.18 -22.35 7.43
CA ASP A 454 14.64 -21.92 8.75
C ASP A 454 13.62 -21.00 9.43
N ARG A 455 13.04 -20.07 8.67
CA ARG A 455 12.03 -19.12 9.17
C ARG A 455 10.70 -19.78 9.48
N LEU A 456 10.30 -20.78 8.70
CA LEU A 456 9.15 -21.64 9.03
C LEU A 456 9.40 -22.42 10.32
N THR A 457 10.57 -23.04 10.44
CA THR A 457 10.97 -23.78 11.65
C THR A 457 10.97 -22.88 12.88
N ASP A 458 11.40 -21.64 12.73
CA ASP A 458 11.36 -20.65 13.80
C ASP A 458 9.93 -20.33 14.27
N LEU A 459 9.02 -20.05 13.31
CA LEU A 459 7.61 -19.79 13.59
C LEU A 459 6.92 -21.01 14.22
N ASP A 460 7.26 -22.21 13.78
CA ASP A 460 6.72 -23.46 14.32
C ASP A 460 7.11 -23.67 15.80
N ARG A 461 8.27 -23.15 16.21
CA ARG A 461 8.78 -23.26 17.60
C ARG A 461 8.30 -22.15 18.52
N ARG A 462 8.07 -20.93 18.00
CA ARG A 462 7.87 -19.71 18.83
C ARG A 462 6.54 -19.00 18.63
N TRP A 463 5.54 -19.67 18.07
CA TRP A 463 4.31 -19.00 17.64
C TRP A 463 3.50 -18.37 18.79
N CYS A 464 3.51 -17.03 18.89
CA CYS A 464 2.82 -16.35 19.99
C CYS A 464 1.86 -15.23 19.57
N THR A 465 2.06 -14.58 18.41
CA THR A 465 1.17 -13.49 17.96
C THR A 465 0.27 -13.87 16.77
N THR A 466 -0.85 -13.17 16.62
CA THR A 466 -1.73 -13.29 15.44
C THR A 466 -1.01 -12.88 14.16
N ASN A 467 -0.12 -11.88 14.22
CA ASN A 467 0.69 -11.45 13.08
C ASN A 467 1.64 -12.56 12.62
N GLN A 468 2.43 -13.12 13.54
CA GLN A 468 3.28 -14.28 13.24
C GLN A 468 2.44 -15.46 12.74
N SER A 469 1.18 -15.56 13.19
CA SER A 469 0.23 -16.55 12.68
C SER A 469 -0.13 -16.41 11.21
N MET A 470 -0.35 -15.20 10.78
CA MET A 470 -0.51 -14.89 9.37
C MET A 470 0.79 -15.14 8.59
N GLN A 471 1.96 -14.76 9.14
CA GLN A 471 3.26 -14.93 8.46
C GLN A 471 3.58 -16.40 8.18
N ARG A 472 3.28 -17.30 9.13
CA ARG A 472 3.51 -18.74 8.92
C ARG A 472 2.73 -19.27 7.72
N ILE A 473 1.47 -18.87 7.55
CA ILE A 473 0.65 -19.25 6.38
C ILE A 473 1.29 -18.73 5.10
N PHE A 474 1.75 -17.49 5.09
CA PHE A 474 2.41 -16.89 3.93
C PHE A 474 3.69 -17.64 3.51
N LEU A 475 4.55 -17.96 4.48
CA LEU A 475 5.78 -18.73 4.24
C LEU A 475 5.45 -20.17 3.80
N ALA A 476 4.45 -20.81 4.42
CA ALA A 476 4.03 -22.16 4.08
C ALA A 476 3.49 -22.23 2.65
N ASN A 477 2.66 -21.25 2.24
CA ASN A 477 2.19 -21.14 0.87
C ASN A 477 3.33 -20.92 -0.14
N THR A 478 4.35 -20.15 0.25
CA THR A 478 5.52 -19.93 -0.61
C THR A 478 6.30 -21.22 -0.82
N ARG A 479 6.51 -22.00 0.25
CA ARG A 479 7.12 -23.33 0.19
C ARG A 479 6.25 -24.33 -0.58
N ALA A 480 4.93 -24.29 -0.38
CA ALA A 480 3.98 -25.11 -1.11
C ALA A 480 4.09 -24.87 -2.62
N ARG A 481 4.15 -23.60 -3.06
CA ARG A 481 4.32 -23.25 -4.47
C ARG A 481 5.63 -23.77 -5.06
N GLN A 482 6.74 -23.62 -4.34
CA GLN A 482 8.03 -24.21 -4.73
C GLN A 482 7.91 -25.73 -4.93
N ARG A 483 7.38 -26.43 -3.92
CA ARG A 483 7.19 -27.89 -3.94
C ARG A 483 6.25 -28.33 -5.05
N LEU A 484 5.20 -27.57 -5.32
CA LEU A 484 4.23 -27.86 -6.37
C LEU A 484 4.89 -27.80 -7.76
N TYR A 485 5.68 -26.76 -8.03
CA TYR A 485 6.36 -26.63 -9.34
C TYR A 485 7.44 -27.68 -9.54
N LEU A 486 8.14 -28.00 -8.46
CA LEU A 486 9.14 -29.05 -8.47
C LEU A 486 8.50 -30.43 -8.67
N GLY A 487 7.37 -30.70 -8.00
CA GLY A 487 6.56 -31.90 -8.20
C GLY A 487 6.01 -32.01 -9.62
N ARG A 488 5.59 -30.91 -10.25
CA ARG A 488 5.20 -30.89 -11.68
C ARG A 488 6.37 -31.19 -12.60
N LEU A 489 7.52 -30.55 -12.36
CA LEU A 489 8.72 -30.72 -13.18
C LEU A 489 9.21 -32.17 -13.19
N GLU A 490 9.12 -32.84 -12.04
CA GLU A 490 9.64 -34.19 -11.82
C GLU A 490 8.57 -35.28 -11.85
N LEU A 491 7.30 -34.89 -12.00
CA LEU A 491 6.14 -35.77 -11.91
C LEU A 491 6.09 -36.54 -10.57
N ASP A 492 6.49 -35.87 -9.48
CA ASP A 492 6.57 -36.42 -8.13
C ASP A 492 5.31 -36.11 -7.31
N VAL A 493 4.48 -37.13 -7.15
CA VAL A 493 3.23 -37.07 -6.35
C VAL A 493 3.51 -36.77 -4.88
N GLY A 494 4.57 -37.32 -4.29
CA GLY A 494 4.92 -37.10 -2.89
C GLY A 494 5.29 -35.64 -2.60
N ARG A 495 6.00 -34.98 -3.53
CA ARG A 495 6.26 -33.53 -3.46
C ARG A 495 4.97 -32.72 -3.54
N CYS A 496 3.99 -33.14 -4.34
CA CYS A 496 2.67 -32.51 -4.39
C CYS A 496 1.85 -32.73 -3.11
N GLU A 497 1.94 -33.89 -2.45
CA GLU A 497 1.33 -34.16 -1.14
C GLU A 497 1.92 -33.27 -0.05
N ALA A 498 3.25 -33.12 -0.04
CA ALA A 498 3.90 -32.19 0.87
C ALA A 498 3.49 -30.73 0.61
N ALA A 499 3.33 -30.33 -0.66
CA ALA A 499 2.84 -28.99 -1.02
C ALA A 499 1.41 -28.75 -0.54
N LEU A 500 0.52 -29.73 -0.72
CA LEU A 500 -0.86 -29.63 -0.24
C LEU A 500 -0.93 -29.59 1.29
N ALA A 501 -0.14 -30.41 2.00
CA ALA A 501 -0.06 -30.36 3.45
C ALA A 501 0.36 -28.97 3.97
N ASP A 502 1.33 -28.33 3.32
CA ASP A 502 1.74 -26.95 3.62
C ASP A 502 0.61 -25.95 3.36
N CYS A 503 -0.02 -26.04 2.19
CA CYS A 503 -1.13 -25.18 1.80
C CYS A 503 -2.27 -25.28 2.81
N LEU A 504 -2.60 -26.50 3.28
CA LEU A 504 -3.68 -26.78 4.23
C LEU A 504 -3.32 -26.52 5.70
N ALA A 505 -2.09 -26.11 5.99
CA ALA A 505 -1.66 -25.82 7.35
C ALA A 505 -2.54 -24.71 7.97
N HIS A 506 -3.00 -24.94 9.21
CA HIS A 506 -3.83 -24.01 9.98
C HIS A 506 -5.15 -23.63 9.32
N GLU A 507 -5.71 -24.52 8.50
CA GLU A 507 -7.02 -24.31 7.88
C GLU A 507 -8.07 -23.81 8.88
N SER A 508 -8.18 -24.45 10.04
CA SER A 508 -9.15 -24.10 11.08
C SER A 508 -9.05 -22.64 11.55
N ARG A 509 -7.95 -21.94 11.23
CA ARG A 509 -7.68 -20.55 11.57
C ARG A 509 -7.75 -19.60 10.37
N TRP A 510 -7.91 -20.09 9.14
CA TRP A 510 -7.89 -19.24 7.94
C TRP A 510 -8.90 -18.10 7.98
N ALA A 511 -10.16 -18.36 8.37
CA ALA A 511 -11.17 -17.30 8.49
C ALA A 511 -10.75 -16.21 9.50
N SER A 512 -10.22 -16.62 10.65
CA SER A 512 -9.74 -15.67 11.68
C SER A 512 -8.50 -14.87 11.22
N LEU A 513 -7.58 -15.51 10.48
CA LEU A 513 -6.29 -14.92 10.11
C LEU A 513 -6.34 -14.14 8.80
N LEU A 514 -6.99 -14.69 7.76
CA LEU A 514 -7.00 -14.15 6.41
C LEU A 514 -8.20 -13.24 6.15
N GLU A 515 -9.37 -13.56 6.70
CA GLU A 515 -10.55 -12.72 6.51
C GLU A 515 -10.66 -11.65 7.60
N THR A 516 -10.65 -12.04 8.87
CA THR A 516 -10.83 -11.11 9.98
C THR A 516 -9.58 -10.26 10.22
N TYR A 517 -8.43 -10.91 10.42
CA TYR A 517 -7.21 -10.18 10.75
C TYR A 517 -6.58 -9.51 9.52
N ALA A 518 -6.23 -10.26 8.47
CA ALA A 518 -5.61 -9.68 7.27
C ALA A 518 -6.58 -8.80 6.46
N GLY A 519 -7.80 -9.29 6.19
CA GLY A 519 -8.81 -8.58 5.40
C GLY A 519 -9.46 -7.40 6.13
N ARG A 520 -10.14 -7.63 7.27
CA ARG A 520 -10.91 -6.57 7.94
C ARG A 520 -10.03 -5.62 8.78
N ARG A 521 -9.08 -6.14 9.54
CA ARG A 521 -8.23 -5.34 10.45
C ARG A 521 -7.02 -4.72 9.77
N LEU A 522 -6.24 -5.51 9.02
CA LEU A 522 -5.04 -5.04 8.33
C LEU A 522 -5.30 -4.60 6.89
N ARG A 523 -6.52 -4.78 6.36
CA ARG A 523 -6.91 -4.40 4.99
C ARG A 523 -5.88 -4.74 3.93
N LEU A 524 -5.25 -5.91 4.03
CA LEU A 524 -4.29 -6.39 3.05
C LEU A 524 -5.05 -6.78 1.79
N GLY A 525 -4.96 -5.96 0.74
CA GLY A 525 -5.77 -6.10 -0.48
C GLY A 525 -5.54 -7.41 -1.25
N ASN A 526 -4.41 -8.08 -1.01
CA ASN A 526 -3.94 -9.25 -1.73
C ASN A 526 -3.81 -10.50 -0.85
N THR A 527 -4.22 -10.46 0.43
CA THR A 527 -4.13 -11.60 1.36
C THR A 527 -5.50 -11.85 1.98
N ASN A 528 -6.26 -12.77 1.40
CA ASN A 528 -7.61 -13.10 1.85
C ASN A 528 -7.89 -14.60 1.71
N LEU A 529 -9.00 -15.04 2.31
CA LEU A 529 -9.44 -16.42 2.28
C LEU A 529 -9.66 -16.93 0.85
N ARG A 530 -10.24 -16.10 -0.03
CA ARG A 530 -10.48 -16.44 -1.44
C ARG A 530 -9.20 -16.84 -2.17
N ARG A 531 -8.11 -16.10 -1.97
CA ARG A 531 -6.79 -16.41 -2.54
C ARG A 531 -6.24 -17.73 -2.02
N GLN A 532 -6.43 -18.04 -0.73
CA GLN A 532 -6.03 -19.33 -0.16
C GLN A 532 -6.77 -20.49 -0.81
N GLU A 533 -8.08 -20.32 -1.04
CA GLU A 533 -8.91 -21.33 -1.70
C GLU A 533 -8.53 -21.51 -3.17
N ASN A 534 -8.24 -20.42 -3.89
CA ASN A 534 -7.73 -20.49 -5.27
C ASN A 534 -6.39 -21.27 -5.33
N PHE A 535 -5.48 -21.04 -4.38
CA PHE A 535 -4.24 -21.82 -4.29
C PHE A 535 -4.50 -23.30 -4.03
N TRP A 536 -5.44 -23.63 -3.14
CA TRP A 536 -5.81 -25.02 -2.87
C TRP A 536 -6.35 -25.72 -4.13
N ILE A 537 -7.18 -25.05 -4.94
CA ILE A 537 -7.69 -25.60 -6.20
C ILE A 537 -6.56 -25.92 -7.19
N GLU A 538 -5.54 -25.06 -7.30
CA GLU A 538 -4.36 -25.30 -8.15
C GLU A 538 -3.60 -26.59 -7.75
N HIS A 539 -3.55 -26.89 -6.44
CA HIS A 539 -2.93 -28.13 -5.95
C HIS A 539 -3.76 -29.35 -6.37
N LEU A 540 -5.10 -29.29 -6.24
CA LEU A 540 -6.00 -30.37 -6.68
C LEU A 540 -5.91 -30.63 -8.20
N VAL A 541 -5.82 -29.56 -9.00
CA VAL A 541 -5.58 -29.67 -10.44
C VAL A 541 -4.28 -30.41 -10.73
N THR A 542 -3.23 -30.10 -9.97
CA THR A 542 -1.92 -30.75 -10.14
C THR A 542 -2.00 -32.24 -9.77
N PHE A 543 -2.67 -32.60 -8.68
CA PHE A 543 -2.92 -34.00 -8.32
C PHE A 543 -3.67 -34.76 -9.39
N ALA A 544 -4.74 -34.15 -9.91
CA ALA A 544 -5.53 -34.72 -10.98
C ALA A 544 -4.66 -34.94 -12.23
N MET A 545 -3.89 -33.92 -12.64
CA MET A 545 -2.99 -34.00 -13.79
C MET A 545 -1.96 -35.13 -13.67
N LEU A 546 -1.40 -35.35 -12.47
CA LEU A 546 -0.38 -36.38 -12.25
C LEU A 546 -0.90 -37.83 -12.39
N GLN A 547 -2.22 -38.04 -12.49
CA GLN A 547 -2.78 -39.36 -12.80
C GLN A 547 -2.42 -39.82 -14.22
N ASP A 548 -2.34 -38.89 -15.18
CA ASP A 548 -1.93 -39.14 -16.57
C ASP A 548 -1.32 -37.86 -17.18
N PRO A 549 -0.04 -37.56 -16.89
CA PRO A 549 0.61 -36.32 -17.34
C PRO A 549 0.62 -36.15 -18.86
N ARG A 550 0.73 -37.25 -19.62
CA ARG A 550 0.71 -37.24 -21.09
C ARG A 550 -0.71 -37.11 -21.63
N GLY A 551 -1.68 -37.77 -20.99
CA GLY A 551 -3.09 -37.58 -21.28
C GLY A 551 -3.54 -36.14 -21.06
N PHE A 552 -2.98 -35.46 -20.06
CA PHE A 552 -3.29 -34.05 -19.78
C PHE A 552 -3.02 -33.12 -20.96
N ASP A 553 -2.07 -33.44 -21.83
CA ASP A 553 -1.78 -32.68 -23.05
C ASP A 553 -2.90 -32.79 -24.11
N ARG A 554 -3.75 -33.82 -24.01
CA ARG A 554 -5.01 -33.87 -24.77
C ARG A 554 -6.02 -32.98 -24.07
N LEU A 555 -6.35 -31.83 -24.65
CA LEU A 555 -7.27 -30.85 -24.05
C LEU A 555 -8.62 -31.47 -23.63
N ALA A 556 -9.12 -32.49 -24.33
CA ALA A 556 -10.35 -33.19 -23.95
C ALA A 556 -10.23 -34.13 -22.73
N TRP A 557 -9.02 -34.41 -22.24
CA TRP A 557 -8.80 -35.37 -21.14
C TRP A 557 -9.42 -34.91 -19.82
N ARG A 558 -9.84 -35.90 -19.02
CA ARG A 558 -10.46 -35.74 -17.70
C ARG A 558 -9.86 -36.74 -16.71
N PRO A 559 -9.62 -36.34 -15.45
CA PRO A 559 -9.06 -37.22 -14.43
C PRO A 559 -10.08 -38.24 -13.91
N ASP A 560 -9.59 -39.35 -13.34
CA ASP A 560 -10.41 -40.18 -12.45
C ASP A 560 -10.70 -39.38 -11.18
N ARG A 561 -11.98 -39.27 -10.83
CA ARG A 561 -12.43 -38.48 -9.68
C ARG A 561 -12.36 -39.23 -8.36
N ARG A 562 -12.35 -40.56 -8.38
CA ARG A 562 -12.35 -41.38 -7.14
C ARG A 562 -11.20 -41.03 -6.19
N PRO A 563 -9.96 -40.78 -6.66
CA PRO A 563 -8.87 -40.34 -5.79
C PRO A 563 -9.03 -38.92 -5.24
N LEU A 564 -9.88 -38.10 -5.85
CA LEU A 564 -10.10 -36.70 -5.51
C LEU A 564 -11.33 -36.50 -4.61
N GLU A 565 -12.27 -37.44 -4.57
CA GLU A 565 -13.55 -37.31 -3.85
C GLU A 565 -13.37 -36.93 -2.39
N GLY A 566 -12.45 -37.56 -1.66
CA GLY A 566 -12.20 -37.21 -0.26
C GLY A 566 -11.69 -35.78 -0.07
N LEU A 567 -10.89 -35.28 -1.01
CA LEU A 567 -10.37 -33.92 -1.00
C LEU A 567 -11.44 -32.89 -1.40
N LEU A 568 -12.28 -33.22 -2.39
CA LEU A 568 -13.37 -32.38 -2.87
C LEU A 568 -14.53 -32.29 -1.86
N GLN A 569 -14.90 -33.40 -1.22
CA GLN A 569 -15.99 -33.46 -0.23
C GLN A 569 -15.63 -32.81 1.10
N ALA A 570 -14.34 -32.79 1.45
CA ALA A 570 -13.90 -32.18 2.70
C ALA A 570 -14.18 -30.68 2.74
N ARG A 571 -14.36 -30.01 1.59
CA ARG A 571 -14.34 -28.55 1.51
C ARG A 571 -15.24 -28.02 0.40
N THR A 572 -16.22 -27.20 0.78
CA THR A 572 -17.01 -26.41 -0.17
C THR A 572 -16.25 -25.11 -0.50
N PRO A 573 -15.79 -24.91 -1.75
CA PRO A 573 -15.12 -23.67 -2.15
C PRO A 573 -16.07 -22.48 -2.08
N TRP A 574 -15.52 -21.26 -2.00
CA TRP A 574 -16.31 -20.03 -1.97
C TRP A 574 -17.35 -19.92 -3.11
N MET A 575 -17.09 -20.52 -4.27
CA MET A 575 -17.98 -20.51 -5.44
C MET A 575 -19.26 -21.32 -5.26
N GLU A 576 -19.29 -22.25 -4.30
CA GLU A 576 -20.43 -23.12 -4.00
C GLU A 576 -21.12 -22.75 -2.67
N ARG A 577 -20.63 -21.74 -1.95
CA ARG A 577 -21.29 -21.20 -0.75
C ARG A 577 -22.48 -20.34 -1.21
N ASN A 578 -23.70 -20.82 -0.96
CA ASN A 578 -24.96 -20.22 -1.41
C ASN A 578 -25.09 -18.71 -1.13
N GLU A 579 -25.86 -18.03 -2.00
CA GLU A 579 -26.23 -16.59 -2.04
C GLU A 579 -26.82 -16.00 -0.74
N GLY A 580 -27.02 -16.79 0.32
CA GLY A 580 -27.70 -16.38 1.56
C GLY A 580 -26.81 -15.89 2.70
N GLU A 581 -25.48 -16.13 2.67
CA GLU A 581 -24.58 -15.80 3.79
C GLU A 581 -23.64 -14.60 3.54
N ALA A 582 -23.76 -13.93 2.39
CA ALA A 582 -22.87 -12.82 2.01
C ALA A 582 -23.64 -11.55 1.61
N ALA A 583 -24.52 -11.06 2.49
CA ALA A 583 -25.13 -9.73 2.39
C ALA A 583 -24.20 -8.62 2.92
N ASP A 584 -22.91 -8.66 2.54
CA ASP A 584 -21.91 -7.62 2.82
C ASP A 584 -21.22 -7.25 1.49
N ASP A 585 -21.92 -6.48 0.66
CA ASP A 585 -21.54 -5.62 -0.49
C ASP A 585 -20.43 -6.02 -1.49
N SER A 586 -19.84 -7.22 -1.40
CA SER A 586 -18.67 -7.66 -2.18
C SER A 586 -18.85 -8.99 -2.90
N ALA A 587 -19.89 -9.76 -2.54
CA ALA A 587 -20.18 -11.08 -3.14
C ALA A 587 -20.83 -11.01 -4.54
N HIS A 588 -21.08 -9.81 -5.07
CA HIS A 588 -21.60 -9.58 -6.42
C HIS A 588 -20.64 -8.76 -7.30
N ALA A 589 -19.38 -8.60 -6.89
CA ALA A 589 -18.35 -8.10 -7.77
C ALA A 589 -17.95 -9.21 -8.75
N ASP A 590 -18.03 -8.95 -10.06
CA ASP A 590 -17.57 -9.86 -11.11
C ASP A 590 -16.20 -10.47 -10.75
N PRO A 591 -16.00 -11.79 -10.92
CA PRO A 591 -14.77 -12.45 -10.49
C PRO A 591 -13.54 -11.77 -11.09
N GLY A 592 -12.50 -11.60 -10.27
CA GLY A 592 -11.17 -11.20 -10.74
C GLY A 592 -10.53 -12.31 -11.57
N ALA A 593 -9.40 -12.01 -12.22
CA ALA A 593 -8.76 -12.97 -13.13
C ALA A 593 -8.39 -14.31 -12.47
N TYR A 594 -7.80 -14.28 -11.26
CA TYR A 594 -7.47 -15.52 -10.53
C TYR A 594 -8.70 -16.28 -10.03
N ASP A 595 -9.78 -15.58 -9.71
CA ASP A 595 -11.03 -16.19 -9.29
C ASP A 595 -11.71 -16.90 -10.47
N LEU A 596 -11.68 -16.27 -11.65
CA LEU A 596 -12.15 -16.86 -12.88
C LEU A 596 -11.34 -18.11 -13.26
N LEU A 597 -10.01 -18.06 -13.10
CA LEU A 597 -9.16 -19.24 -13.31
C LEU A 597 -9.54 -20.39 -12.36
N ALA A 598 -9.67 -20.09 -11.06
CA ALA A 598 -10.04 -21.08 -10.05
C ALA A 598 -11.42 -21.70 -10.31
N LEU A 599 -12.38 -20.89 -10.79
CA LEU A 599 -13.72 -21.35 -11.18
C LEU A 599 -13.66 -22.36 -12.33
N LEU A 600 -12.91 -22.06 -13.40
CA LEU A 600 -12.77 -22.99 -14.53
C LEU A 600 -12.05 -24.28 -14.12
N GLN A 601 -10.99 -24.16 -13.32
CA GLN A 601 -10.28 -25.30 -12.75
C GLN A 601 -11.19 -26.16 -11.87
N TRP A 602 -12.03 -25.53 -11.05
CA TRP A 602 -13.02 -26.23 -10.23
C TRP A 602 -14.05 -26.97 -11.08
N HIS A 603 -14.61 -26.34 -12.11
CA HIS A 603 -15.55 -27.00 -13.03
C HIS A 603 -14.92 -28.21 -13.75
N TRP A 604 -13.63 -28.16 -14.03
CA TRP A 604 -12.91 -29.29 -14.61
C TRP A 604 -12.78 -30.45 -13.63
N LEU A 605 -12.57 -30.17 -12.34
CA LEU A 605 -12.49 -31.18 -11.27
C LEU A 605 -13.88 -31.74 -10.90
N ALA A 606 -14.88 -30.87 -10.74
CA ALA A 606 -16.19 -31.17 -10.19
C ALA A 606 -17.11 -31.95 -11.13
N ALA A 607 -18.09 -32.67 -10.55
CA ALA A 607 -18.87 -33.69 -11.25
C ALA A 607 -19.69 -33.16 -12.45
N GLY A 608 -20.25 -31.96 -12.32
CA GLY A 608 -21.22 -31.38 -13.25
C GLY A 608 -20.63 -30.67 -14.48
N GLY A 609 -19.30 -30.50 -14.57
CA GLY A 609 -18.69 -29.68 -15.62
C GLY A 609 -19.15 -28.22 -15.58
N ALA A 610 -18.84 -27.46 -16.63
CA ALA A 610 -19.40 -26.13 -16.86
C ALA A 610 -20.48 -26.21 -17.95
N THR A 611 -21.60 -25.52 -17.76
CA THR A 611 -22.64 -25.42 -18.79
C THR A 611 -22.20 -24.49 -19.94
N PRO A 612 -22.79 -24.62 -21.13
CA PRO A 612 -22.49 -23.70 -22.25
C PRO A 612 -22.70 -22.22 -21.91
N ASP A 613 -23.66 -21.89 -21.06
CA ASP A 613 -23.92 -20.51 -20.62
C ASP A 613 -22.83 -20.02 -19.65
N GLN A 614 -22.39 -20.87 -18.72
CA GLN A 614 -21.28 -20.56 -17.80
C GLN A 614 -19.97 -20.33 -18.57
N LEU A 615 -19.67 -21.15 -19.58
CA LEU A 615 -18.50 -20.97 -20.44
C LEU A 615 -18.56 -19.65 -21.22
N ARG A 616 -19.73 -19.30 -21.79
CA ARG A 616 -19.91 -18.03 -22.50
C ARG A 616 -19.75 -16.82 -21.59
N ALA A 617 -20.28 -16.87 -20.36
CA ALA A 617 -20.10 -15.83 -19.36
C ALA A 617 -18.63 -15.66 -18.96
N ALA A 618 -17.93 -16.77 -18.70
CA ALA A 618 -16.51 -16.77 -18.38
C ALA A 618 -15.64 -16.21 -19.52
N ALA A 619 -15.93 -16.58 -20.77
CA ALA A 619 -15.25 -16.03 -21.95
C ALA A 619 -15.50 -14.53 -22.12
N GLY A 620 -16.75 -14.06 -21.92
CA GLY A 620 -17.07 -12.64 -21.93
C GLY A 620 -16.25 -11.86 -20.89
N ARG A 621 -16.20 -12.38 -19.65
CA ARG A 621 -15.41 -11.77 -18.58
C ARG A 621 -13.91 -11.73 -18.86
N LEU A 622 -13.35 -12.79 -19.46
CA LEU A 622 -11.95 -12.81 -19.88
C LEU A 622 -11.65 -11.69 -20.89
N LEU A 623 -12.53 -11.48 -21.88
CA LEU A 623 -12.35 -10.45 -22.90
C LEU A 623 -12.43 -9.03 -22.30
N GLU A 624 -13.31 -8.81 -21.33
CA GLU A 624 -13.37 -7.55 -20.58
C GLU A 624 -12.05 -7.28 -19.83
N LEU A 625 -11.54 -8.29 -19.12
CA LEU A 625 -10.28 -8.19 -18.38
C LEU A 625 -9.09 -7.94 -19.31
N ALA A 626 -9.04 -8.61 -20.46
CA ALA A 626 -8.01 -8.40 -21.48
C ALA A 626 -8.05 -6.98 -22.07
N ALA A 627 -9.25 -6.47 -22.39
CA ALA A 627 -9.42 -5.10 -22.87
C ALA A 627 -9.00 -4.05 -21.83
N ALA A 628 -9.20 -4.34 -20.54
CA ALA A 628 -8.84 -3.44 -19.44
C ALA A 628 -7.33 -3.37 -19.17
N ALA A 629 -6.56 -4.42 -19.49
CA ALA A 629 -5.13 -4.48 -19.20
C ALA A 629 -4.30 -3.43 -19.97
N ARG A 630 -4.75 -3.00 -21.16
CA ARG A 630 -4.09 -1.97 -22.02
C ARG A 630 -2.60 -2.21 -22.32
N THR A 631 -2.10 -3.43 -22.15
CA THR A 631 -0.71 -3.83 -22.40
C THR A 631 -0.61 -4.63 -23.71
N GLY A 632 0.53 -4.51 -24.42
CA GLY A 632 0.79 -5.30 -25.63
C GLY A 632 1.03 -6.79 -25.36
N GLU A 633 1.32 -7.17 -24.11
CA GLU A 633 1.38 -8.54 -23.61
C GLU A 633 0.23 -8.77 -22.63
N PRO A 634 -0.61 -9.81 -22.80
CA PRO A 634 -1.64 -10.16 -21.84
C PRO A 634 -1.03 -10.68 -20.54
N PRO A 635 -1.24 -10.04 -19.37
CA PRO A 635 -0.63 -10.48 -18.12
C PRO A 635 -1.23 -11.82 -17.63
N HIS A 636 -0.43 -12.62 -16.92
CA HIS A 636 -0.95 -13.77 -16.18
C HIS A 636 -2.02 -13.33 -15.14
N PRO A 637 -3.16 -14.02 -15.01
CA PRO A 637 -3.49 -15.34 -15.56
C PRO A 637 -4.30 -15.36 -16.86
N LEU A 638 -4.40 -14.27 -17.63
CA LEU A 638 -5.30 -14.21 -18.79
C LEU A 638 -5.05 -15.32 -19.84
N PRO A 639 -3.80 -15.63 -20.23
CA PRO A 639 -3.53 -16.75 -21.14
C PRO A 639 -3.90 -18.12 -20.55
N ALA A 640 -3.75 -18.30 -19.24
CA ALA A 640 -4.12 -19.55 -18.56
C ALA A 640 -5.64 -19.76 -18.59
N ILE A 641 -6.43 -18.71 -18.34
CA ILE A 641 -7.90 -18.73 -18.42
C ILE A 641 -8.35 -19.12 -19.84
N ALA A 642 -7.76 -18.51 -20.88
CA ALA A 642 -8.04 -18.85 -22.27
C ALA A 642 -7.80 -20.34 -22.57
N GLY A 643 -6.67 -20.88 -22.08
CA GLY A 643 -6.34 -22.30 -22.21
C GLY A 643 -7.34 -23.22 -21.50
N TRP A 644 -7.80 -22.85 -20.30
CA TRP A 644 -8.82 -23.61 -19.57
C TRP A 644 -10.19 -23.56 -20.24
N LEU A 645 -10.57 -22.42 -20.83
CA LEU A 645 -11.81 -22.31 -21.61
C LEU A 645 -11.77 -23.24 -22.83
N LEU A 646 -10.68 -23.26 -23.59
CA LEU A 646 -10.51 -24.16 -24.74
C LEU A 646 -10.57 -25.65 -24.33
N ARG A 647 -10.03 -25.97 -23.14
CA ARG A 647 -10.06 -27.31 -22.53
C ARG A 647 -11.47 -27.76 -22.08
N LEU A 648 -12.30 -26.82 -21.65
CA LEU A 648 -13.66 -27.09 -21.20
C LEU A 648 -14.67 -27.08 -22.37
N ASP A 649 -14.38 -26.31 -23.41
CA ASP A 649 -15.20 -26.18 -24.62
C ASP A 649 -15.03 -27.36 -25.58
N ALA A 650 -15.46 -28.55 -25.16
CA ALA A 650 -15.41 -29.77 -25.97
C ALA A 650 -16.39 -29.72 -27.16
N ASP A 651 -17.52 -29.03 -27.00
CA ASP A 651 -18.59 -28.95 -28.02
C ASP A 651 -18.43 -27.77 -28.98
N GLY A 652 -17.40 -26.93 -28.80
CA GLY A 652 -17.10 -25.80 -29.69
C GLY A 652 -18.13 -24.67 -29.65
N VAL A 653 -18.68 -24.37 -28.46
CA VAL A 653 -19.71 -23.33 -28.26
C VAL A 653 -19.12 -21.92 -28.09
N LEU A 654 -17.80 -21.80 -27.88
CA LEU A 654 -17.12 -20.53 -27.68
C LEU A 654 -16.57 -19.94 -28.98
N ASP A 655 -16.36 -18.61 -29.00
CA ASP A 655 -15.56 -17.94 -30.02
C ASP A 655 -14.08 -18.29 -29.83
N ARG A 656 -13.68 -19.48 -30.30
CA ARG A 656 -12.29 -19.96 -30.23
C ARG A 656 -11.31 -18.97 -30.87
N PRO A 657 -11.58 -18.35 -32.04
CA PRO A 657 -10.72 -17.29 -32.58
C PRO A 657 -10.43 -16.15 -31.60
N ALA A 658 -11.40 -15.70 -30.80
CA ALA A 658 -11.15 -14.69 -29.78
C ALA A 658 -10.20 -15.16 -28.68
N LEU A 659 -10.35 -16.41 -28.22
CA LEU A 659 -9.44 -17.01 -27.23
C LEU A 659 -8.03 -17.23 -27.80
N HIS A 660 -7.94 -17.66 -29.07
CA HIS A 660 -6.67 -17.80 -29.77
C HIS A 660 -5.92 -16.48 -29.88
N ARG A 661 -6.61 -15.35 -30.11
CA ARG A 661 -5.96 -14.02 -30.14
C ARG A 661 -5.21 -13.71 -28.85
N ILE A 662 -5.80 -14.00 -27.68
CA ILE A 662 -5.16 -13.78 -26.38
C ILE A 662 -3.88 -14.64 -26.27
N LEU A 663 -3.95 -15.92 -26.65
CA LEU A 663 -2.78 -16.81 -26.64
C LEU A 663 -1.71 -16.38 -27.64
N ILE A 664 -2.11 -15.95 -28.84
CA ILE A 664 -1.21 -15.45 -29.88
C ILE A 664 -0.49 -14.18 -29.41
N GLU A 665 -1.19 -13.26 -28.77
CA GLU A 665 -0.57 -12.04 -28.20
C GLU A 665 0.45 -12.39 -27.11
N ALA A 666 0.12 -13.35 -26.24
CA ALA A 666 1.05 -13.86 -25.23
C ALA A 666 2.31 -14.50 -25.86
N VAL A 667 2.15 -15.28 -26.95
CA VAL A 667 3.29 -15.86 -27.67
C VAL A 667 4.11 -14.78 -28.40
N ARG A 668 3.44 -13.85 -29.09
CA ARG A 668 4.10 -12.79 -29.88
C ARG A 668 4.95 -11.85 -29.05
N ALA A 669 4.58 -11.62 -27.78
CA ALA A 669 5.39 -10.83 -26.85
C ALA A 669 6.78 -11.45 -26.59
N HIS A 670 6.98 -12.75 -26.85
CA HIS A 670 8.20 -13.50 -26.54
C HIS A 670 8.84 -14.17 -27.77
N VAL A 671 8.52 -13.69 -28.97
CA VAL A 671 9.13 -14.19 -30.22
C VAL A 671 10.61 -13.81 -30.29
N ILE A 672 11.40 -14.65 -30.96
CA ILE A 672 12.84 -14.46 -31.20
C ILE A 672 13.11 -13.02 -31.70
N PRO A 673 13.88 -12.20 -30.95
CA PRO A 673 14.27 -10.87 -31.40
C PRO A 673 15.13 -10.93 -32.66
N ALA A 674 15.14 -9.86 -33.46
CA ALA A 674 16.13 -9.71 -34.52
C ALA A 674 17.55 -9.79 -33.95
N VAL A 675 18.47 -10.46 -34.66
CA VAL A 675 19.86 -10.65 -34.23
C VAL A 675 20.49 -9.30 -33.86
N GLY A 676 20.95 -9.16 -32.61
CA GLY A 676 21.58 -7.94 -32.11
C GLY A 676 20.65 -6.94 -31.41
N SER A 677 19.34 -7.20 -31.33
CA SER A 677 18.40 -6.39 -30.53
C SER A 677 18.44 -6.81 -29.05
N PRO A 678 18.33 -5.86 -28.09
CA PRO A 678 18.05 -6.20 -26.71
C PRO A 678 16.73 -6.96 -26.60
N ASP A 679 16.70 -7.97 -25.73
CA ASP A 679 15.52 -8.80 -25.43
C ASP A 679 15.00 -8.47 -24.04
N PRO A 680 14.08 -7.50 -23.89
CA PRO A 680 13.56 -7.09 -22.59
C PRO A 680 12.72 -8.20 -21.92
N GLY A 681 12.33 -9.26 -22.64
CA GLY A 681 11.55 -10.38 -22.10
C GLY A 681 12.39 -11.57 -21.63
N ALA A 682 13.71 -11.55 -21.82
CA ALA A 682 14.59 -12.69 -21.51
C ALA A 682 14.59 -13.07 -20.02
N GLY A 683 14.20 -12.15 -19.14
CA GLY A 683 14.24 -12.27 -17.68
C GLY A 683 13.05 -12.96 -17.01
N SER A 684 11.99 -13.31 -17.76
CA SER A 684 10.66 -13.49 -17.18
C SER A 684 10.11 -14.92 -17.27
N ILE A 685 9.53 -15.40 -16.17
CA ILE A 685 8.73 -16.64 -16.13
C ILE A 685 7.56 -16.61 -17.13
N GLN A 686 7.10 -15.41 -17.55
CA GLN A 686 6.08 -15.26 -18.59
C GLN A 686 6.49 -15.92 -19.92
N ARG A 687 7.79 -16.01 -20.21
CA ARG A 687 8.28 -16.73 -21.40
C ARG A 687 8.08 -18.25 -21.30
N VAL A 688 8.25 -18.81 -20.10
CA VAL A 688 7.89 -20.23 -19.85
C VAL A 688 6.39 -20.43 -20.05
N LEU A 689 5.57 -19.47 -19.62
CA LEU A 689 4.12 -19.48 -19.87
C LEU A 689 3.77 -19.29 -21.36
N ALA A 690 4.57 -18.54 -22.11
CA ALA A 690 4.40 -18.40 -23.56
C ALA A 690 4.61 -19.73 -24.28
N HIS A 691 5.57 -20.57 -23.86
CA HIS A 691 5.70 -21.94 -24.38
C HIS A 691 4.47 -22.81 -24.08
N ARG A 692 3.85 -22.64 -22.89
CA ARG A 692 2.57 -23.29 -22.56
C ARG A 692 1.46 -22.84 -23.53
N SER A 693 1.31 -21.53 -23.76
CA SER A 693 0.34 -20.98 -24.70
C SER A 693 0.58 -21.45 -26.14
N ALA A 694 1.85 -21.50 -26.56
CA ALA A 694 2.24 -22.01 -27.86
C ALA A 694 1.86 -23.48 -28.04
N ARG A 695 2.09 -24.33 -27.03
CA ARG A 695 1.66 -25.73 -27.04
C ARG A 695 0.14 -25.86 -27.20
N ILE A 696 -0.64 -25.02 -26.53
CA ILE A 696 -2.11 -25.02 -26.67
C ILE A 696 -2.50 -24.66 -28.11
N LEU A 697 -1.88 -23.63 -28.71
CA LEU A 697 -2.16 -23.24 -30.10
C LEU A 697 -1.81 -24.36 -31.10
N ASP A 698 -0.71 -25.08 -30.86
CA ASP A 698 -0.30 -26.23 -31.67
C ASP A 698 -1.32 -27.38 -31.59
N LEU A 699 -1.82 -27.67 -30.38
CA LEU A 699 -2.86 -28.69 -30.16
C LEU A 699 -4.21 -28.30 -30.79
N GLU A 700 -4.51 -27.00 -30.86
CA GLU A 700 -5.68 -26.45 -31.54
C GLU A 700 -5.51 -26.38 -33.07
N GLY A 701 -4.34 -26.72 -33.61
CA GLY A 701 -4.06 -26.67 -35.04
C GLY A 701 -4.06 -25.26 -35.64
N VAL A 702 -3.81 -24.23 -34.82
CA VAL A 702 -3.78 -22.84 -35.27
C VAL A 702 -2.48 -22.59 -36.05
N SER A 703 -2.57 -22.15 -37.30
CA SER A 703 -1.38 -21.85 -38.12
C SER A 703 -0.65 -20.59 -37.65
N ASN A 704 0.68 -20.64 -37.58
CA ASN A 704 1.55 -19.49 -37.33
C ASN A 704 1.90 -18.68 -38.60
N GLY A 705 1.51 -19.16 -39.79
CA GLY A 705 1.76 -18.52 -41.08
C GLY A 705 3.19 -18.65 -41.65
N ALA A 706 4.16 -19.07 -40.84
CA ALA A 706 5.58 -19.17 -41.23
C ALA A 706 6.04 -20.60 -41.59
N GLY A 707 5.21 -21.61 -41.30
CA GLY A 707 5.55 -23.02 -41.46
C GLY A 707 6.34 -23.52 -40.24
N GLY A 708 5.74 -24.41 -39.44
CA GLY A 708 6.28 -24.86 -38.14
C GLY A 708 5.25 -24.74 -37.02
N GLY A 709 5.60 -25.17 -35.82
CA GLY A 709 4.77 -25.01 -34.62
C GLY A 709 4.92 -23.63 -33.99
N TRP A 710 3.93 -23.18 -33.21
CA TRP A 710 4.05 -21.98 -32.38
C TRP A 710 5.17 -22.12 -31.36
N ALA A 711 5.41 -23.32 -30.81
CA ALA A 711 6.45 -23.53 -29.80
C ALA A 711 7.86 -23.17 -30.31
N GLU A 712 8.11 -23.31 -31.62
CA GLU A 712 9.38 -23.00 -32.28
C GLU A 712 9.58 -21.48 -32.48
N THR A 713 8.51 -20.69 -32.38
CA THR A 713 8.57 -19.22 -32.56
C THR A 713 8.97 -18.48 -31.29
N VAL A 714 8.79 -19.10 -30.13
CA VAL A 714 9.13 -18.52 -28.83
C VAL A 714 10.64 -18.62 -28.62
N SER A 715 11.25 -17.52 -28.20
CA SER A 715 12.69 -17.48 -27.87
C SER A 715 13.02 -18.45 -26.74
N THR A 716 14.07 -19.25 -26.88
CA THR A 716 14.62 -20.07 -25.79
C THR A 716 15.73 -19.37 -25.01
N VAL A 717 16.19 -18.20 -25.51
CA VAL A 717 17.21 -17.40 -24.82
C VAL A 717 16.58 -16.81 -23.57
N LEU A 718 17.04 -17.26 -22.40
CA LEU A 718 16.54 -16.84 -21.10
C LEU A 718 17.69 -16.42 -20.20
N ARG A 719 17.41 -15.46 -19.32
CA ARG A 719 18.29 -15.03 -18.24
C ARG A 719 17.48 -14.95 -16.95
N PRO A 720 18.07 -15.28 -15.79
CA PRO A 720 19.38 -15.92 -15.61
C PRO A 720 19.40 -17.38 -16.14
N ALA A 721 20.59 -17.99 -16.25
CA ALA A 721 20.78 -19.36 -16.74
C ALA A 721 20.00 -20.45 -15.95
N SER A 722 19.56 -20.17 -14.72
CA SER A 722 18.64 -21.06 -14.00
C SER A 722 17.28 -21.18 -14.70
N LEU A 723 16.76 -20.07 -15.21
CA LEU A 723 15.47 -20.04 -15.91
C LEU A 723 15.57 -20.75 -17.26
N GLU A 724 16.69 -20.58 -17.97
CA GLU A 724 17.02 -21.33 -19.19
C GLU A 724 17.05 -22.84 -18.93
N ARG A 725 17.76 -23.29 -17.89
CA ARG A 725 17.77 -24.72 -17.50
C ARG A 725 16.39 -25.24 -17.13
N TYR A 726 15.58 -24.43 -16.43
CA TYR A 726 14.21 -24.78 -16.09
C TYR A 726 13.35 -24.96 -17.36
N LEU A 727 13.42 -24.02 -18.30
CA LEU A 727 12.73 -24.13 -19.58
C LEU A 727 13.16 -25.38 -20.35
N HIS A 728 14.47 -25.63 -20.47
CA HIS A 728 14.97 -26.81 -21.19
C HIS A 728 14.42 -28.12 -20.64
N ARG A 729 14.33 -28.27 -19.31
CA ARG A 729 13.69 -29.45 -18.69
C ARG A 729 12.20 -29.56 -19.00
N ILE A 730 11.50 -28.43 -19.12
CA ILE A 730 10.07 -28.42 -19.45
C ILE A 730 9.84 -28.86 -20.90
N ILE A 731 10.62 -28.32 -21.85
CA ILE A 731 10.42 -28.55 -23.28
C ILE A 731 11.11 -29.82 -23.81
N GLU A 732 11.89 -30.52 -22.98
CA GLU A 732 12.57 -31.77 -23.35
C GLU A 732 11.60 -32.85 -23.87
N ASP A 733 10.41 -32.93 -23.28
CA ASP A 733 9.31 -33.79 -23.75
C ASP A 733 8.08 -32.90 -24.06
N PRO A 734 7.80 -32.61 -25.34
CA PRO A 734 6.70 -31.73 -25.74
C PRO A 734 5.32 -32.17 -25.24
N GLU A 735 5.09 -33.47 -25.05
CA GLU A 735 3.83 -34.01 -24.52
C GLU A 735 3.67 -33.78 -23.01
N LEU A 736 4.72 -33.32 -22.33
CA LEU A 736 4.71 -33.00 -20.91
C LEU A 736 4.74 -31.50 -20.63
N VAL A 737 4.80 -30.64 -21.66
CA VAL A 737 4.90 -29.18 -21.46
C VAL A 737 3.73 -28.64 -20.63
N LEU A 738 2.49 -29.03 -20.93
CA LEU A 738 1.32 -28.56 -20.16
C LEU A 738 1.31 -29.09 -18.72
N ALA A 739 1.91 -30.25 -18.47
CA ALA A 739 2.04 -30.84 -17.15
C ALA A 739 3.17 -30.18 -16.32
N ARG A 740 4.33 -29.96 -16.94
CA ARG A 740 5.55 -29.46 -16.30
C ARG A 740 5.57 -27.93 -16.13
N CYS A 741 4.87 -27.19 -16.99
CA CYS A 741 4.81 -25.73 -16.87
C CYS A 741 4.17 -25.30 -15.54
N PRO A 742 4.67 -24.21 -14.93
CA PRO A 742 4.01 -23.60 -13.77
C PRO A 742 2.64 -23.06 -14.19
N TYR A 743 1.71 -23.04 -13.23
CA TYR A 743 0.31 -22.60 -13.37
C TYR A 743 -0.58 -23.46 -14.27
#